data_AF-A0A9C6S7L8-F1
#
_entry.id   AF-A0A9C6S7L8-F1
#
_cell.length_a   1.000
_cell.length_b   1.000
_cell.length_c   1.000
_cell.angle_alpha   90.00
_cell.angle_beta   90.00
_cell.angle_gamma   90.00
#
_symmetry.space_group_name_H-M   'P 1'
#
loop_
_entity.id
_entity.type
_entity.pdbx_description
1 polymer ?
#
loop_
_entity_poly.entity_id
_entity_poly.type
_entity_poly.pdbx_seq_one_letter_code
_entity_poly.pdbx_strand_id
1 'polypeptide(L)'
;MENYTINSVERLKESTMEICNLWPPTCGSPEKFENTTIIGTKRTIGSTIEYVCPDGYMLIGSKSRTCQPNGFWSGEPAMCKFVDCGPLPELENGAITLVNKRTTHGALADYACKENYTLLGDARRRCGDGGIWSGHQPQCLFDWCPEPPQINGGVVTTTGKRAGSTATYSCQNGFILFGDNVLTCGVGGEWSGKAPQCRFVDCGAPAQIEFGSVTLINGSTTVRSLAAYTCLEDYWLVGEAKQECTKEGKWSHDTPSCELITCEEPEVPAGSYVVGYDLNVHSGIEYHCEAGYLLQGETRHTCGRDGEWSGEVPTCEYVDCGKVLPVLNGAAEYVNGTTHLGSEITYSCTRNYRLNGVSRRYCLDNGQWSDATPKCEEIRCPEPIYAEHGILSVTGNDRMYGRTLIRTGTPENSNTGATSYKIGALAKYRCERGYKVVGEPLSTCEDNGKWSGEVPRCVYVDCGKPEHIQHGRYTLTSNATYYGAAALYECDGNFELDGFARRLCLENGTWSSDTPVCKEIRCKDPEKEGVLSTQVSTHSVGGVAHYSCPRGFYMEGNETRICLQNGSWSGSTPACFSVDCKHPEPIENGRVIVVNASTTYGGTAEYHCLPQYERVGPFLRKCLDTGSWSGDEPKCEFMPNEVAEAQGVGTSVGIGAGVIIFILIILGLVYLRLRKATPVKNTENVQAAERKEDQNAAVMSYATLNDGTTNTMYENVPEDGLYDSPYSLSGSTYGYGTNMRRHYGRSGHYEAEPVSNRNGITINGVSVR
;
A
#
# COMPACT_ATOMS: atom_id res chain seq x y z
N MET A 1 -48.41 116.56 -35.66
CA MET A 1 -48.86 115.38 -36.43
C MET A 1 -50.37 115.40 -36.38
N GLU A 2 -51.13 115.47 -37.46
CA GLU A 2 -50.87 115.36 -38.88
C GLU A 2 -52.13 115.94 -39.54
N ASN A 3 -51.92 116.68 -40.63
CA ASN A 3 -52.76 116.72 -41.83
C ASN A 3 -54.23 117.20 -41.76
N TYR A 4 -54.64 117.72 -42.93
CA TYR A 4 -55.98 118.04 -43.45
C TYR A 4 -56.40 119.53 -43.39
N THR A 5 -56.01 120.36 -44.38
CA THR A 5 -56.59 120.61 -45.74
C THR A 5 -57.86 121.45 -45.70
N ILE A 6 -57.83 122.74 -46.06
CA ILE A 6 -57.87 123.33 -47.41
C ILE A 6 -59.03 122.81 -48.29
N ASN A 7 -59.89 123.74 -48.74
CA ASN A 7 -60.26 124.05 -50.15
C ASN A 7 -61.76 124.18 -50.41
N SER A 8 -62.14 125.32 -50.99
CA SER A 8 -62.66 125.47 -52.37
C SER A 8 -63.29 126.88 -52.50
N VAL A 9 -62.88 127.80 -53.40
CA VAL A 9 -62.84 127.74 -54.88
C VAL A 9 -64.29 127.48 -55.37
N GLU A 10 -65.01 128.36 -56.05
CA GLU A 10 -64.73 128.87 -57.39
C GLU A 10 -65.93 129.70 -57.95
N ARG A 11 -65.64 130.53 -58.97
CA ARG A 11 -66.48 130.88 -60.13
C ARG A 11 -67.84 131.59 -59.94
N LEU A 12 -67.96 132.75 -60.58
CA LEU A 12 -68.75 132.95 -61.81
C LEU A 12 -68.23 134.17 -62.62
N LYS A 13 -68.53 134.18 -63.92
CA LYS A 13 -67.76 134.69 -65.07
C LYS A 13 -68.16 136.09 -65.61
N GLU A 14 -67.16 136.81 -66.17
CA GLU A 14 -67.11 137.44 -67.53
C GLU A 14 -67.91 138.74 -67.83
N SER A 15 -67.23 139.90 -67.85
CA SER A 15 -66.93 140.72 -69.06
C SER A 15 -66.38 142.13 -68.67
N THR A 16 -65.59 142.70 -69.59
CA THR A 16 -64.44 143.61 -69.43
C THR A 16 -64.70 145.12 -69.52
N MET A 17 -63.97 145.96 -68.75
CA MET A 17 -63.11 147.09 -69.24
C MET A 17 -62.28 147.72 -68.10
N GLU A 18 -61.15 148.36 -68.46
CA GLU A 18 -59.87 148.54 -67.74
C GLU A 18 -59.80 149.37 -66.43
N ILE A 19 -58.73 149.10 -65.66
CA ILE A 19 -58.30 149.63 -64.35
C ILE A 19 -57.06 150.53 -64.51
N CYS A 20 -56.90 151.56 -63.67
CA CYS A 20 -55.59 152.05 -63.21
C CYS A 20 -55.53 152.15 -61.67
N ASN A 21 -54.50 151.54 -61.07
CA ASN A 21 -54.16 151.45 -59.64
C ASN A 21 -52.91 152.29 -59.32
N LEU A 22 -52.84 152.89 -58.11
CA LEU A 22 -51.59 153.26 -57.44
C LEU A 22 -51.72 153.05 -55.91
N TRP A 23 -50.91 152.15 -55.32
CA TRP A 23 -50.75 151.94 -53.86
C TRP A 23 -49.28 152.23 -53.45
N PRO A 24 -49.00 152.82 -52.27
CA PRO A 24 -47.65 153.20 -51.84
C PRO A 24 -46.80 152.01 -51.29
N PRO A 25 -45.46 152.01 -51.45
CA PRO A 25 -44.60 150.83 -51.23
C PRO A 25 -44.04 150.60 -49.80
N THR A 26 -44.50 151.27 -48.73
CA THR A 26 -43.95 151.11 -47.36
C THR A 26 -44.99 151.19 -46.25
N CYS A 27 -44.79 150.48 -45.13
CA CYS A 27 -45.67 150.56 -43.95
C CYS A 27 -45.48 151.85 -43.13
N GLY A 28 -46.55 152.29 -42.47
CA GLY A 28 -46.54 153.42 -41.53
C GLY A 28 -45.65 153.20 -40.30
N SER A 29 -45.49 154.25 -39.47
CA SER A 29 -44.78 154.11 -38.18
C SER A 29 -45.47 153.07 -37.29
N PRO A 30 -44.74 152.07 -36.76
CA PRO A 30 -45.36 151.06 -35.90
C PRO A 30 -45.85 151.66 -34.59
N GLU A 31 -47.02 151.22 -34.14
CA GLU A 31 -47.63 151.60 -32.87
C GLU A 31 -46.76 151.12 -31.70
N LYS A 32 -46.54 152.00 -30.72
CA LYS A 32 -45.87 151.66 -29.47
C LYS A 32 -46.76 152.07 -28.29
N PHE A 33 -46.86 151.19 -27.29
CA PHE A 33 -47.43 151.53 -25.99
C PHE A 33 -46.35 152.09 -25.06
N GLU A 34 -46.75 152.78 -23.99
CA GLU A 34 -45.81 153.25 -22.98
C GLU A 34 -44.99 152.09 -22.41
N ASN A 35 -43.70 152.34 -22.18
CA ASN A 35 -42.73 151.36 -21.66
C ASN A 35 -42.46 150.13 -22.56
N THR A 36 -42.74 150.25 -23.86
CA THR A 36 -42.31 149.28 -24.89
C THR A 36 -41.23 149.90 -25.79
N THR A 37 -40.13 149.21 -26.02
CA THR A 37 -39.10 149.63 -26.98
C THR A 37 -39.18 148.79 -28.24
N ILE A 38 -39.24 149.44 -29.40
CA ILE A 38 -39.26 148.78 -30.70
C ILE A 38 -37.83 148.71 -31.25
N ILE A 39 -37.39 147.50 -31.57
CA ILE A 39 -36.10 147.22 -32.19
C ILE A 39 -36.36 146.89 -33.67
N GLY A 40 -35.83 147.74 -34.55
CA GLY A 40 -35.97 147.62 -36.00
C GLY A 40 -36.52 148.90 -36.64
N THR A 41 -35.80 149.42 -37.65
CA THR A 41 -36.11 150.72 -38.28
C THR A 41 -36.58 150.61 -39.72
N LYS A 42 -36.42 149.45 -40.36
CA LYS A 42 -36.86 149.20 -41.74
C LYS A 42 -38.38 149.06 -41.78
N ARG A 43 -39.02 149.68 -42.78
CA ARG A 43 -40.49 149.68 -42.98
C ARG A 43 -40.91 149.21 -44.37
N THR A 44 -39.98 148.56 -45.08
CA THR A 44 -40.22 147.95 -46.39
C THR A 44 -41.08 146.71 -46.23
N ILE A 45 -41.95 146.42 -47.19
CA ILE A 45 -42.78 145.21 -47.17
C ILE A 45 -41.90 143.97 -46.92
N GLY A 46 -42.26 143.17 -45.92
CA GLY A 46 -41.52 141.99 -45.45
C GLY A 46 -40.54 142.22 -44.30
N SER A 47 -40.22 143.46 -43.89
CA SER A 47 -39.34 143.70 -42.74
C SER A 47 -40.05 143.44 -41.40
N THR A 48 -39.34 142.84 -40.44
CA THR A 48 -39.80 142.62 -39.07
C THR A 48 -39.25 143.65 -38.09
N ILE A 49 -40.06 143.99 -37.10
CA ILE A 49 -39.69 144.75 -35.90
C ILE A 49 -40.00 143.91 -34.66
N GLU A 50 -39.24 144.09 -33.60
CA GLU A 50 -39.46 143.41 -32.31
C GLU A 50 -39.78 144.40 -31.19
N TYR A 51 -40.65 143.99 -30.28
CA TYR A 51 -40.94 144.68 -29.04
C TYR A 51 -40.11 144.06 -27.91
N VAL A 52 -39.49 144.91 -27.10
CA VAL A 52 -38.73 144.50 -25.91
C VAL A 52 -39.25 145.28 -24.71
N CYS A 53 -39.34 144.56 -23.58
CA CYS A 53 -39.74 145.12 -22.30
C CYS A 53 -38.53 145.45 -21.44
N PRO A 54 -38.61 146.51 -20.61
CA PRO A 54 -37.60 146.79 -19.60
C PRO A 54 -37.55 145.69 -18.54
N ASP A 55 -36.42 145.63 -17.81
CA ASP A 55 -36.20 144.59 -16.80
C ASP A 55 -37.28 144.62 -15.70
N GLY A 56 -37.73 143.44 -15.27
CA GLY A 56 -38.87 143.27 -14.37
C GLY A 56 -40.26 143.35 -15.02
N TYR A 57 -40.35 143.52 -16.35
CA TYR A 57 -41.61 143.49 -17.10
C TYR A 57 -41.66 142.32 -18.08
N MET A 58 -42.81 141.67 -18.18
CA MET A 58 -43.09 140.63 -19.16
C MET A 58 -43.82 141.19 -20.38
N LEU A 59 -43.48 140.64 -21.54
CA LEU A 59 -44.12 140.98 -22.81
C LEU A 59 -45.45 140.23 -22.95
N ILE A 60 -46.53 140.98 -23.09
CA ILE A 60 -47.87 140.45 -23.34
C ILE A 60 -48.27 140.81 -24.78
N GLY A 61 -48.45 139.78 -25.61
CA GLY A 61 -48.69 139.90 -27.05
C GLY A 61 -47.57 139.25 -27.87
N SER A 62 -47.59 139.45 -29.18
CA SER A 62 -46.57 138.91 -30.09
C SER A 62 -45.29 139.76 -30.05
N LYS A 63 -44.15 139.13 -29.71
CA LYS A 63 -42.85 139.78 -29.60
C LYS A 63 -42.40 140.49 -30.88
N SER A 64 -42.81 140.02 -32.05
CA SER A 64 -42.42 140.62 -33.34
C SER A 64 -43.62 140.87 -34.23
N ARG A 65 -43.53 141.92 -35.05
CA ARG A 65 -44.53 142.27 -36.08
C ARG A 65 -43.82 142.44 -37.42
N THR A 66 -44.49 142.07 -38.51
CA THR A 66 -43.95 142.13 -39.88
C THR A 66 -44.75 143.10 -40.73
N CYS A 67 -44.09 143.92 -41.54
CA CYS A 67 -44.75 144.83 -42.48
C CYS A 67 -45.36 144.04 -43.65
N GLN A 68 -46.69 144.10 -43.81
CA GLN A 68 -47.43 143.35 -44.82
C GLN A 68 -47.59 144.14 -46.14
N PRO A 69 -47.86 143.47 -47.28
CA PRO A 69 -47.98 144.13 -48.59
C PRO A 69 -49.11 145.17 -48.71
N ASN A 70 -50.07 145.14 -47.78
CA ASN A 70 -51.15 146.12 -47.67
C ASN A 70 -50.71 147.44 -46.99
N GLY A 71 -49.45 147.55 -46.55
CA GLY A 71 -48.92 148.75 -45.89
C GLY A 71 -49.14 148.82 -44.38
N PHE A 72 -49.62 147.74 -43.72
CA PHE A 72 -49.82 147.68 -42.26
C PHE A 72 -48.95 146.62 -41.57
N TRP A 73 -48.71 146.78 -40.27
CA TRP A 73 -47.96 145.81 -39.45
C TRP A 73 -48.87 144.66 -39.00
N SER A 74 -48.35 143.43 -39.04
CA SER A 74 -49.09 142.21 -38.66
C SER A 74 -49.49 142.20 -37.18
N GLY A 75 -50.71 141.77 -36.85
CA GLY A 75 -51.17 141.60 -35.46
C GLY A 75 -51.39 142.92 -34.71
N GLU A 76 -51.51 142.85 -33.38
CA GLU A 76 -51.61 144.02 -32.48
C GLU A 76 -50.25 144.33 -31.81
N PRO A 77 -50.01 145.58 -31.39
CA PRO A 77 -48.78 145.95 -30.68
C PRO A 77 -48.68 145.24 -29.32
N ALA A 78 -47.50 144.70 -28.98
CA ALA A 78 -47.26 144.07 -27.69
C ALA A 78 -47.17 145.13 -26.57
N MET A 79 -47.63 144.79 -25.37
CA MET A 79 -47.54 145.64 -24.18
C MET A 79 -46.67 145.01 -23.10
N CYS A 80 -45.99 145.83 -22.32
CA CYS A 80 -45.17 145.37 -21.20
C CYS A 80 -45.96 145.50 -19.90
N LYS A 81 -46.13 144.37 -19.19
CA LYS A 81 -46.77 144.34 -17.88
C LYS A 81 -45.73 143.98 -16.82
N PHE A 82 -45.74 144.66 -15.67
CA PHE A 82 -44.82 144.35 -14.58
C PHE A 82 -45.07 142.93 -14.02
N VAL A 83 -43.99 142.19 -13.74
CA VAL A 83 -44.07 140.77 -13.34
C VAL A 83 -44.44 140.63 -11.87
N ASP A 84 -45.55 139.94 -11.62
CA ASP A 84 -46.01 139.52 -10.30
C ASP A 84 -46.41 138.03 -10.35
N CYS A 85 -45.73 137.20 -9.56
CA CYS A 85 -45.94 135.75 -9.52
C CYS A 85 -47.18 135.32 -8.70
N GLY A 86 -47.90 136.28 -8.12
CA GLY A 86 -49.13 136.03 -7.37
C GLY A 86 -48.90 135.42 -5.98
N PRO A 87 -50.00 135.22 -5.21
CA PRO A 87 -49.94 134.66 -3.86
C PRO A 87 -49.47 133.20 -3.88
N LEU A 88 -48.73 132.81 -2.84
CA LEU A 88 -48.26 131.44 -2.65
C LEU A 88 -49.37 130.57 -2.03
N PRO A 89 -49.57 129.32 -2.48
CA PRO A 89 -50.49 128.39 -1.83
C PRO A 89 -50.08 128.12 -0.39
N GLU A 90 -51.03 127.90 0.52
CA GLU A 90 -50.73 127.55 1.91
C GLU A 90 -49.98 126.20 2.01
N LEU A 91 -49.00 126.11 2.93
CA LEU A 91 -48.24 124.90 3.21
C LEU A 91 -48.79 124.24 4.48
N GLU A 92 -49.49 123.12 4.32
CA GLU A 92 -50.02 122.35 5.45
C GLU A 92 -48.88 121.81 6.32
N ASN A 93 -49.01 121.93 7.65
CA ASN A 93 -47.97 121.55 8.62
C ASN A 93 -46.60 122.20 8.41
N GLY A 94 -46.57 123.36 7.73
CA GLY A 94 -45.41 124.20 7.59
C GLY A 94 -45.74 125.68 7.68
N ALA A 95 -44.75 126.51 7.36
CA ALA A 95 -44.82 127.95 7.30
C ALA A 95 -44.09 128.45 6.05
N ILE A 96 -44.64 129.47 5.42
CA ILE A 96 -44.08 130.12 4.23
C ILE A 96 -43.70 131.55 4.60
N THR A 97 -42.47 131.96 4.31
CA THR A 97 -41.98 133.31 4.58
C THR A 97 -41.51 133.98 3.29
N LEU A 98 -42.20 135.06 2.90
CA LEU A 98 -41.76 135.93 1.79
C LEU A 98 -40.65 136.85 2.28
N VAL A 99 -39.41 136.59 1.86
CA VAL A 99 -38.20 137.30 2.34
C VAL A 99 -38.32 138.81 2.14
N ASN A 100 -38.84 139.25 0.99
CA ASN A 100 -38.95 140.65 0.62
C ASN A 100 -40.38 141.21 0.74
N LYS A 101 -41.31 140.48 1.39
CA LYS A 101 -42.75 140.84 1.53
C LYS A 101 -43.44 141.26 0.22
N ARG A 102 -42.94 140.78 -0.92
CA ARG A 102 -43.42 141.07 -2.26
C ARG A 102 -43.45 139.78 -3.07
N THR A 103 -44.33 139.70 -4.05
CA THR A 103 -44.45 138.57 -4.99
C THR A 103 -43.97 138.94 -6.40
N THR A 104 -43.36 140.12 -6.52
CA THR A 104 -42.89 140.71 -7.78
C THR A 104 -41.54 140.15 -8.22
N HIS A 105 -41.14 140.43 -9.46
CA HIS A 105 -39.90 139.95 -10.08
C HIS A 105 -38.70 139.83 -9.13
N GLY A 106 -38.08 138.65 -9.06
CA GLY A 106 -36.93 138.39 -8.19
C GLY A 106 -37.25 138.24 -6.70
N ALA A 107 -38.52 138.22 -6.29
CA ALA A 107 -38.93 137.87 -4.92
C ALA A 107 -38.51 136.44 -4.54
N LEU A 108 -38.27 136.22 -3.24
CA LEU A 108 -37.89 134.92 -2.66
C LEU A 108 -38.92 134.50 -1.60
N ALA A 109 -39.22 133.20 -1.61
CA ALA A 109 -40.12 132.55 -0.67
C ALA A 109 -39.42 131.35 -0.03
N ASP A 110 -39.33 131.37 1.29
CA ASP A 110 -38.73 130.29 2.09
C ASP A 110 -39.84 129.43 2.72
N TYR A 111 -39.61 128.12 2.75
CA TYR A 111 -40.54 127.13 3.26
C TYR A 111 -39.88 126.37 4.41
N ALA A 112 -40.60 126.21 5.51
CA ALA A 112 -40.15 125.44 6.67
C ALA A 112 -41.30 124.58 7.21
N CYS A 113 -41.00 123.35 7.64
CA CYS A 113 -41.99 122.48 8.27
C CYS A 113 -42.05 122.66 9.79
N LYS A 114 -43.19 122.35 10.40
CA LYS A 114 -43.33 122.26 11.87
C LYS A 114 -42.53 121.08 12.43
N GLU A 115 -42.35 121.02 13.75
CA GLU A 115 -41.63 119.91 14.41
C GLU A 115 -42.23 118.53 14.07
N ASN A 116 -41.38 117.54 13.83
CA ASN A 116 -41.72 116.16 13.41
C ASN A 116 -42.30 116.03 11.99
N TYR A 117 -42.10 117.05 11.15
CA TYR A 117 -42.37 116.99 9.71
C TYR A 117 -41.10 117.31 8.93
N THR A 118 -40.84 116.52 7.89
CA THR A 118 -39.71 116.71 6.98
C THR A 118 -40.17 117.40 5.70
N LEU A 119 -39.41 118.40 5.24
CA LEU A 119 -39.69 119.15 4.01
C LEU A 119 -39.26 118.35 2.78
N LEU A 120 -40.21 118.11 1.88
CA LEU A 120 -40.02 117.40 0.63
C LEU A 120 -40.32 118.36 -0.53
N GLY A 121 -39.27 118.77 -1.26
CA GLY A 121 -39.34 119.77 -2.33
C GLY A 121 -38.33 120.92 -2.13
N ASP A 122 -38.49 122.01 -2.89
CA ASP A 122 -37.54 123.12 -2.86
C ASP A 122 -37.78 124.07 -1.69
N ALA A 123 -36.92 124.03 -0.68
CA ALA A 123 -37.03 124.86 0.53
C ALA A 123 -37.05 126.38 0.28
N ARG A 124 -36.62 126.84 -0.91
CA ARG A 124 -36.62 128.24 -1.32
C ARG A 124 -37.00 128.37 -2.79
N ARG A 125 -38.00 129.19 -3.10
CA ARG A 125 -38.49 129.45 -4.48
C ARG A 125 -38.33 130.93 -4.85
N ARG A 126 -38.06 131.23 -6.13
CA ARG A 126 -37.84 132.58 -6.67
C ARG A 126 -38.89 132.94 -7.72
N CYS A 127 -39.42 134.15 -7.69
CA CYS A 127 -40.29 134.68 -8.75
C CYS A 127 -39.47 134.99 -10.00
N GLY A 128 -39.66 134.23 -11.09
CA GLY A 128 -38.94 134.37 -12.35
C GLY A 128 -39.62 135.30 -13.35
N ASP A 129 -38.95 135.54 -14.48
CA ASP A 129 -39.32 136.53 -15.51
C ASP A 129 -40.68 136.27 -16.18
N GLY A 130 -41.13 135.01 -16.19
CA GLY A 130 -42.43 134.61 -16.74
C GLY A 130 -43.62 134.79 -15.79
N GLY A 131 -43.42 135.32 -14.58
CA GLY A 131 -44.49 135.45 -13.57
C GLY A 131 -44.85 134.14 -12.88
N ILE A 132 -43.89 133.21 -12.74
CA ILE A 132 -44.06 131.92 -12.06
C ILE A 132 -42.92 131.70 -11.03
N TRP A 133 -43.24 131.08 -9.89
CA TRP A 133 -42.26 130.68 -8.89
C TRP A 133 -41.45 129.45 -9.33
N SER A 134 -40.12 129.54 -9.23
CA SER A 134 -39.18 128.48 -9.60
C SER A 134 -39.35 127.20 -8.76
N GLY A 135 -38.99 126.05 -9.30
CA GLY A 135 -38.94 124.78 -8.57
C GLY A 135 -40.31 124.16 -8.26
N HIS A 136 -40.27 123.03 -7.55
CA HIS A 136 -41.43 122.24 -7.14
C HIS A 136 -42.02 122.76 -5.83
N GLN A 137 -43.34 122.66 -5.68
CA GLN A 137 -44.02 123.05 -4.46
C GLN A 137 -43.65 122.11 -3.31
N PRO A 138 -43.12 122.61 -2.17
CA PRO A 138 -42.78 121.77 -1.04
C PRO A 138 -44.00 121.18 -0.34
N GLN A 139 -43.82 120.01 0.26
CA GLN A 139 -44.78 119.36 1.15
C GLN A 139 -44.09 118.94 2.45
N CYS A 140 -44.82 119.01 3.57
CA CYS A 140 -44.34 118.59 4.88
C CYS A 140 -44.96 117.24 5.25
N LEU A 141 -44.15 116.18 5.32
CA LEU A 141 -44.61 114.82 5.68
C LEU A 141 -44.08 114.39 7.05
N PHE A 142 -44.92 113.69 7.80
CA PHE A 142 -44.59 113.20 9.14
C PHE A 142 -43.49 112.12 9.09
N ASP A 143 -42.42 112.25 9.87
CA ASP A 143 -41.22 111.41 9.78
C ASP A 143 -41.02 110.46 10.99
N TRP A 144 -42.08 110.18 11.75
CA TRP A 144 -42.02 109.43 13.00
C TRP A 144 -42.93 108.19 12.97
N CYS A 145 -42.35 107.00 13.17
CA CYS A 145 -43.10 105.74 13.20
C CYS A 145 -43.57 105.37 14.62
N PRO A 146 -44.71 104.64 14.75
CA PRO A 146 -45.14 104.09 16.03
C PRO A 146 -44.19 102.98 16.52
N GLU A 147 -44.33 102.57 17.78
CA GLU A 147 -43.59 101.42 18.33
C GLU A 147 -43.87 100.17 17.48
N PRO A 148 -42.84 99.43 17.02
CA PRO A 148 -43.06 98.24 16.21
C PRO A 148 -43.82 97.15 17.00
N PRO A 149 -44.65 96.33 16.31
CA PRO A 149 -45.44 95.28 16.96
C PRO A 149 -44.57 94.26 17.68
N GLN A 150 -44.92 93.91 18.92
CA GLN A 150 -44.30 92.79 19.63
C GLN A 150 -44.84 91.45 19.09
N ILE A 151 -43.98 90.44 18.99
CA ILE A 151 -44.33 89.12 18.44
C ILE A 151 -44.11 88.02 19.48
N ASN A 152 -45.01 87.05 19.54
CA ASN A 152 -44.91 85.93 20.48
C ASN A 152 -43.72 85.02 20.13
N GLY A 153 -42.90 84.67 21.12
CA GLY A 153 -41.71 83.82 20.92
C GLY A 153 -40.54 84.52 20.21
N GLY A 154 -40.57 85.84 20.09
CA GLY A 154 -39.50 86.64 19.51
C GLY A 154 -39.25 87.94 20.28
N VAL A 155 -38.15 88.61 19.95
CA VAL A 155 -37.72 89.88 20.53
C VAL A 155 -37.47 90.86 19.39
N VAL A 156 -37.94 92.10 19.55
CA VAL A 156 -37.68 93.19 18.61
C VAL A 156 -36.71 94.20 19.24
N THR A 157 -35.73 94.64 18.45
CA THR A 157 -34.71 95.63 18.84
C THR A 157 -34.73 96.78 17.86
N THR A 158 -34.89 98.02 18.35
CA THR A 158 -35.03 99.22 17.53
C THR A 158 -33.87 100.18 17.70
N THR A 159 -33.37 100.73 16.60
CA THR A 159 -32.34 101.79 16.60
C THR A 159 -32.92 103.19 16.86
N GLY A 160 -34.24 103.38 16.67
CA GLY A 160 -34.94 104.64 16.85
C GLY A 160 -36.36 104.61 16.26
N LYS A 161 -37.02 105.78 16.20
CA LYS A 161 -38.40 105.93 15.64
C LYS A 161 -38.51 106.92 14.47
N ARG A 162 -37.42 107.60 14.11
CA ARG A 162 -37.40 108.53 12.97
C ARG A 162 -37.24 107.79 11.65
N ALA A 163 -37.68 108.40 10.55
CA ALA A 163 -37.44 107.91 9.20
C ALA A 163 -35.95 107.53 9.01
N GLY A 164 -35.70 106.31 8.55
CA GLY A 164 -34.36 105.69 8.47
C GLY A 164 -33.99 104.78 9.66
N SER A 165 -34.77 104.77 10.75
CA SER A 165 -34.58 103.83 11.86
C SER A 165 -34.99 102.40 11.48
N THR A 166 -34.40 101.41 12.13
CA THR A 166 -34.60 99.98 11.85
C THR A 166 -35.12 99.23 13.08
N ALA A 167 -36.14 98.39 12.89
CA ALA A 167 -36.62 97.42 13.87
C ALA A 167 -36.17 96.01 13.45
N THR A 168 -35.30 95.38 14.23
CA THR A 168 -34.73 94.05 13.97
C THR A 168 -35.38 93.01 14.89
N TYR A 169 -35.99 92.01 14.30
CA TYR A 169 -36.67 90.90 14.96
C TYR A 169 -35.78 89.65 15.01
N SER A 170 -35.77 88.97 16.15
CA SER A 170 -35.14 87.67 16.34
C SER A 170 -36.06 86.74 17.10
N CYS A 171 -36.04 85.44 16.80
CA CYS A 171 -36.82 84.45 17.53
C CYS A 171 -36.03 83.86 18.70
N GLN A 172 -36.75 83.50 19.76
CA GLN A 172 -36.19 82.80 20.93
C GLN A 172 -35.83 81.36 20.56
N ASN A 173 -35.02 80.68 21.40
CA ASN A 173 -34.63 79.29 21.17
C ASN A 173 -35.87 78.39 20.97
N GLY A 174 -35.83 77.55 19.95
CA GLY A 174 -36.95 76.68 19.56
C GLY A 174 -37.98 77.31 18.61
N PHE A 175 -37.82 78.59 18.26
CA PHE A 175 -38.69 79.30 17.31
C PHE A 175 -37.95 79.68 16.03
N ILE A 176 -38.68 79.68 14.91
CA ILE A 176 -38.18 80.02 13.59
C ILE A 176 -38.89 81.25 13.05
N LEU A 177 -38.11 82.17 12.48
CA LEU A 177 -38.60 83.44 11.94
C LEU A 177 -39.14 83.24 10.52
N PHE A 178 -40.40 83.62 10.31
CA PHE A 178 -41.07 83.66 9.02
C PHE A 178 -41.39 85.11 8.65
N GLY A 179 -40.78 85.63 7.59
CA GLY A 179 -40.93 87.02 7.12
C GLY A 179 -39.62 87.79 7.15
N ASP A 180 -39.67 89.09 6.85
CA ASP A 180 -38.50 89.96 6.91
C ASP A 180 -38.13 90.25 8.37
N ASN A 181 -36.87 89.98 8.73
CA ASN A 181 -36.39 90.18 10.10
C ASN A 181 -36.02 91.62 10.40
N VAL A 182 -36.02 92.52 9.42
CA VAL A 182 -35.71 93.95 9.59
C VAL A 182 -36.76 94.80 8.89
N LEU A 183 -37.41 95.68 9.64
CA LEU A 183 -38.31 96.70 9.10
C LEU A 183 -37.66 98.08 9.22
N THR A 184 -37.87 98.93 8.21
CA THR A 184 -37.32 100.29 8.13
C THR A 184 -38.44 101.34 8.23
N CYS A 185 -38.25 102.38 9.02
CA CYS A 185 -39.21 103.47 9.15
C CYS A 185 -39.13 104.39 7.93
N GLY A 186 -40.22 104.51 7.18
CA GLY A 186 -40.33 105.36 6.00
C GLY A 186 -40.75 106.80 6.31
N VAL A 187 -40.56 107.70 5.34
CA VAL A 187 -41.13 109.06 5.39
C VAL A 187 -42.64 108.94 5.16
N GLY A 188 -43.45 109.40 6.11
CA GLY A 188 -44.89 109.12 6.19
C GLY A 188 -45.33 108.44 7.50
N GLY A 189 -44.37 107.98 8.32
CA GLY A 189 -44.64 107.41 9.65
C GLY A 189 -45.06 105.94 9.66
N GLU A 190 -44.78 105.20 8.58
CA GLU A 190 -45.11 103.77 8.45
C GLU A 190 -43.83 102.91 8.32
N TRP A 191 -43.86 101.72 8.91
CA TRP A 191 -42.82 100.72 8.75
C TRP A 191 -42.93 100.04 7.39
N SER A 192 -41.81 99.74 6.75
CA SER A 192 -41.74 99.25 5.36
C SER A 192 -42.39 97.88 5.07
N GLY A 193 -42.97 97.22 6.07
CA GLY A 193 -43.58 95.89 5.93
C GLY A 193 -44.35 95.44 7.17
N LYS A 194 -44.80 94.17 7.16
CA LYS A 194 -45.52 93.53 8.27
C LYS A 194 -44.53 92.85 9.23
N ALA A 195 -44.88 92.80 10.51
CA ALA A 195 -44.08 92.10 11.52
C ALA A 195 -43.95 90.59 11.19
N PRO A 196 -42.75 89.98 11.33
CA PRO A 196 -42.54 88.57 11.08
C PRO A 196 -43.19 87.69 12.15
N GLN A 197 -43.36 86.40 11.87
CA GLN A 197 -43.93 85.44 12.82
C GLN A 197 -42.86 84.46 13.31
N CYS A 198 -42.72 84.32 14.63
CA CYS A 198 -41.94 83.25 15.23
C CYS A 198 -42.82 82.02 15.45
N ARG A 199 -42.52 80.90 14.78
CA ARG A 199 -43.25 79.64 14.96
C ARG A 199 -42.39 78.64 15.73
N PHE A 200 -42.98 78.02 16.75
CA PHE A 200 -42.32 76.97 17.54
C PHE A 200 -42.18 75.69 16.70
N VAL A 201 -40.99 75.12 16.67
CA VAL A 201 -40.69 73.88 15.94
C VAL A 201 -40.02 72.88 16.88
N ASP A 202 -40.67 71.73 17.01
CA ASP A 202 -40.24 70.60 17.83
C ASP A 202 -40.25 69.34 16.96
N CYS A 203 -39.12 68.64 16.91
CA CYS A 203 -38.96 67.40 16.15
C CYS A 203 -39.47 66.17 16.90
N GLY A 204 -39.89 66.33 18.16
CA GLY A 204 -40.30 65.23 19.04
C GLY A 204 -39.11 64.42 19.56
N ALA A 205 -39.39 63.47 20.45
CA ALA A 205 -38.36 62.58 20.98
C ALA A 205 -37.72 61.78 19.84
N PRO A 206 -36.37 61.75 19.74
CA PRO A 206 -35.70 60.95 18.74
C PRO A 206 -36.02 59.47 18.92
N ALA A 207 -36.06 58.73 17.81
CA ALA A 207 -36.42 57.32 17.81
C ALA A 207 -35.42 56.51 18.63
N GLN A 208 -35.92 55.54 19.41
CA GLN A 208 -35.06 54.59 20.10
C GLN A 208 -34.61 53.50 19.13
N ILE A 209 -33.36 53.06 19.26
CA ILE A 209 -32.75 52.04 18.40
C ILE A 209 -32.45 50.78 19.21
N GLU A 210 -32.60 49.61 18.59
CA GLU A 210 -32.26 48.34 19.21
C GLU A 210 -30.74 48.19 19.32
N PHE A 211 -30.25 47.54 20.38
CA PHE A 211 -28.82 47.39 20.68
C PHE A 211 -28.02 48.70 20.69
N GLY A 212 -28.68 49.82 21.03
CA GLY A 212 -28.06 51.13 21.16
C GLY A 212 -28.85 52.05 22.08
N SER A 213 -28.40 53.30 22.15
CA SER A 213 -29.03 54.35 22.96
C SER A 213 -28.91 55.70 22.26
N VAL A 214 -29.89 56.58 22.51
CA VAL A 214 -29.87 57.96 22.02
C VAL A 214 -29.86 58.94 23.19
N THR A 215 -29.03 59.96 23.07
CA THR A 215 -28.92 61.05 24.06
C THR A 215 -29.13 62.40 23.39
N LEU A 216 -29.92 63.26 24.03
CA LEU A 216 -30.11 64.63 23.57
C LEU A 216 -28.99 65.49 24.16
N ILE A 217 -28.09 65.99 23.31
CA ILE A 217 -26.91 66.77 23.74
C ILE A 217 -27.35 68.05 24.47
N ASN A 218 -28.39 68.73 23.95
CA ASN A 218 -28.91 69.98 24.50
C ASN A 218 -30.13 69.78 25.43
N GLY A 219 -30.51 68.53 25.72
CA GLY A 219 -31.68 68.21 26.56
C GLY A 219 -33.03 68.68 26.00
N SER A 220 -33.10 69.08 24.74
CA SER A 220 -34.29 69.61 24.05
C SER A 220 -34.45 68.94 22.69
N THR A 221 -35.67 68.93 22.15
CA THR A 221 -36.04 68.42 20.83
C THR A 221 -36.42 69.54 19.85
N THR A 222 -36.19 70.79 20.25
CA THR A 222 -36.52 71.97 19.45
C THR A 222 -35.49 72.23 18.34
N VAL A 223 -35.84 73.05 17.34
CA VAL A 223 -34.95 73.35 16.19
C VAL A 223 -33.51 73.67 16.61
N ARG A 224 -32.53 73.12 15.88
CA ARG A 224 -31.08 73.14 16.17
C ARG A 224 -30.62 72.29 17.37
N SER A 225 -31.52 71.54 18.00
CA SER A 225 -31.10 70.55 19.01
C SER A 225 -30.45 69.35 18.34
N LEU A 226 -29.51 68.72 19.05
CA LEU A 226 -28.75 67.56 18.56
C LEU A 226 -29.09 66.30 19.35
N ALA A 227 -29.39 65.23 18.63
CA ALA A 227 -29.48 63.87 19.15
C ALA A 227 -28.22 63.09 18.74
N ALA A 228 -27.58 62.42 19.69
CA ALA A 228 -26.41 61.58 19.48
C ALA A 228 -26.75 60.11 19.77
N TYR A 229 -26.45 59.23 18.82
CA TYR A 229 -26.71 57.80 18.90
C TYR A 229 -25.39 57.07 19.15
N THR A 230 -25.45 56.04 20.00
CA THR A 230 -24.33 55.15 20.31
C THR A 230 -24.81 53.71 20.40
N CYS A 231 -24.06 52.77 19.86
CA CYS A 231 -24.37 51.34 19.96
C CYS A 231 -23.79 50.71 21.22
N LEU A 232 -24.33 49.56 21.61
CA LEU A 232 -23.75 48.69 22.65
C LEU A 232 -22.40 48.13 22.19
N GLU A 233 -21.66 47.52 23.12
CA GLU A 233 -20.47 46.75 22.75
C GLU A 233 -20.82 45.69 21.71
N ASP A 234 -19.89 45.43 20.79
CA ASP A 234 -20.00 44.43 19.72
C ASP A 234 -20.97 44.81 18.57
N TYR A 235 -21.47 46.05 18.54
CA TYR A 235 -22.30 46.59 17.44
C TYR A 235 -21.68 47.87 16.85
N TRP A 236 -21.68 47.97 15.52
CA TRP A 236 -21.32 49.20 14.78
C TRP A 236 -22.56 50.04 14.42
N LEU A 237 -22.39 51.36 14.41
CA LEU A 237 -23.45 52.29 14.04
C LEU A 237 -23.45 52.51 12.52
N VAL A 238 -24.54 52.08 11.88
CA VAL A 238 -24.79 52.28 10.45
C VAL A 238 -25.70 53.50 10.28
N GLY A 239 -25.14 54.57 9.72
CA GLY A 239 -25.80 55.86 9.50
C GLY A 239 -25.12 57.02 10.22
N GLU A 240 -25.82 58.15 10.34
CA GLU A 240 -25.27 59.35 10.97
C GLU A 240 -25.41 59.29 12.50
N ALA A 241 -24.28 59.30 13.20
CA ALA A 241 -24.24 59.23 14.66
C ALA A 241 -24.87 60.45 15.35
N LYS A 242 -25.01 61.57 14.63
CA LYS A 242 -25.61 62.81 15.14
C LYS A 242 -26.68 63.33 14.19
N GLN A 243 -27.82 63.70 14.75
CA GLN A 243 -28.93 64.29 14.03
C GLN A 243 -29.29 65.66 14.60
N GLU A 244 -29.63 66.61 13.73
CA GLU A 244 -30.07 67.95 14.10
C GLU A 244 -31.57 68.10 13.85
N CYS A 245 -32.31 68.72 14.77
CA CYS A 245 -33.71 69.06 14.55
C CYS A 245 -33.82 70.21 13.54
N THR A 246 -34.40 69.93 12.38
CA THR A 246 -34.49 70.87 11.26
C THR A 246 -35.68 71.82 11.39
N LYS A 247 -35.71 72.85 10.54
CA LYS A 247 -36.78 73.86 10.52
C LYS A 247 -38.14 73.31 10.10
N GLU A 248 -38.15 72.14 9.47
CA GLU A 248 -39.33 71.41 9.03
C GLU A 248 -39.97 70.58 10.16
N GLY A 249 -39.36 70.53 11.35
CA GLY A 249 -39.84 69.72 12.47
C GLY A 249 -39.51 68.23 12.31
N LYS A 250 -38.40 67.90 11.65
CA LYS A 250 -37.87 66.54 11.50
C LYS A 250 -36.40 66.49 11.87
N TRP A 251 -35.92 65.33 12.29
CA TRP A 251 -34.49 65.10 12.45
C TRP A 251 -33.80 65.06 11.07
N SER A 252 -32.57 65.54 11.00
CA SER A 252 -31.85 65.82 9.75
C SER A 252 -31.56 64.60 8.88
N HIS A 253 -31.54 63.41 9.47
CA HIS A 253 -31.22 62.15 8.81
C HIS A 253 -32.21 61.06 9.25
N ASP A 254 -32.26 59.97 8.51
CA ASP A 254 -32.99 58.76 8.91
C ASP A 254 -32.35 58.14 10.15
N THR A 255 -33.17 57.49 11.00
CA THR A 255 -32.72 56.86 12.24
C THR A 255 -31.64 55.81 11.94
N PRO A 256 -30.44 55.89 12.56
CA PRO A 256 -29.37 54.91 12.33
C PRO A 256 -29.72 53.54 12.93
N SER A 257 -29.07 52.49 12.42
CA SER A 257 -29.18 51.13 12.97
C SER A 257 -27.89 50.74 13.69
N CYS A 258 -28.01 49.93 14.74
CA CYS A 258 -26.88 49.21 15.33
C CYS A 258 -26.89 47.80 14.78
N GLU A 259 -25.88 47.47 14.00
CA GLU A 259 -25.73 46.15 13.40
C GLU A 259 -24.65 45.38 14.16
N LEU A 260 -24.73 44.05 14.19
CA LEU A 260 -23.71 43.24 14.86
C LEU A 260 -22.40 43.35 14.08
N ILE A 261 -21.26 43.49 14.76
CA ILE A 261 -19.96 43.53 14.10
C ILE A 261 -19.68 42.15 13.47
N THR A 262 -19.34 42.17 12.19
CA THR A 262 -18.96 40.98 11.42
C THR A 262 -17.65 41.22 10.70
N CYS A 263 -16.77 40.23 10.71
CA CYS A 263 -15.53 40.27 9.95
C CYS A 263 -15.79 39.94 8.47
N GLU A 264 -14.91 40.42 7.59
CA GLU A 264 -14.93 40.04 6.18
C GLU A 264 -14.71 38.53 5.99
N GLU A 265 -15.20 37.99 4.89
CA GLU A 265 -15.02 36.58 4.57
C GLU A 265 -13.51 36.28 4.42
N PRO A 266 -12.96 35.29 5.15
CA PRO A 266 -11.53 35.06 5.19
C PRO A 266 -10.97 34.63 3.83
N GLU A 267 -9.83 35.21 3.43
CA GLU A 267 -9.12 34.77 2.24
C GLU A 267 -8.59 33.34 2.42
N VAL A 268 -8.71 32.50 1.38
CA VAL A 268 -8.27 31.10 1.43
C VAL A 268 -7.01 30.93 0.56
N PRO A 269 -5.81 30.83 1.17
CA PRO A 269 -4.57 30.54 0.47
C PRO A 269 -4.62 29.23 -0.33
N ALA A 270 -3.88 29.17 -1.45
CA ALA A 270 -3.80 27.97 -2.28
C ALA A 270 -3.28 26.75 -1.48
N GLY A 271 -3.96 25.61 -1.62
CA GLY A 271 -3.64 24.41 -0.85
C GLY A 271 -4.09 24.45 0.61
N SER A 272 -5.00 25.36 0.96
CA SER A 272 -5.62 25.46 2.28
C SER A 272 -7.15 25.48 2.20
N TYR A 273 -7.81 25.23 3.33
CA TYR A 273 -9.25 25.36 3.50
C TYR A 273 -9.57 25.89 4.90
N VAL A 274 -10.65 26.67 5.02
CA VAL A 274 -11.08 27.30 6.29
C VAL A 274 -12.32 26.60 6.82
N VAL A 275 -12.39 26.43 8.15
CA VAL A 275 -13.54 25.90 8.87
C VAL A 275 -14.02 26.93 9.90
N GLY A 276 -15.34 27.11 9.99
CA GLY A 276 -15.97 28.12 10.84
C GLY A 276 -16.68 29.16 9.98
N TYR A 277 -18.01 29.08 9.90
CA TYR A 277 -18.83 29.95 9.03
C TYR A 277 -19.52 31.08 9.80
N ASP A 278 -19.17 31.26 11.07
CA ASP A 278 -19.68 32.35 11.88
C ASP A 278 -18.67 33.50 11.81
N LEU A 279 -19.06 34.57 11.11
CA LEU A 279 -18.24 35.77 10.91
C LEU A 279 -18.52 36.84 11.97
N ASN A 280 -19.40 36.57 12.94
CA ASN A 280 -19.72 37.53 13.98
C ASN A 280 -18.50 37.80 14.88
N VAL A 281 -18.47 38.97 15.50
CA VAL A 281 -17.48 39.32 16.51
C VAL A 281 -17.34 38.25 17.59
N HIS A 282 -16.09 37.98 17.98
CA HIS A 282 -15.66 36.88 18.87
C HIS A 282 -15.79 35.46 18.29
N SER A 283 -16.37 35.27 17.11
CA SER A 283 -16.36 33.98 16.43
C SER A 283 -14.95 33.59 15.99
N GLY A 284 -14.70 32.29 15.89
CA GLY A 284 -13.40 31.75 15.53
C GLY A 284 -13.45 30.93 14.25
N ILE A 285 -12.46 31.16 13.39
CA ILE A 285 -12.19 30.35 12.19
C ILE A 285 -10.88 29.60 12.37
N GLU A 286 -10.75 28.48 11.66
CA GLU A 286 -9.55 27.65 11.68
C GLU A 286 -9.10 27.31 10.25
N TYR A 287 -7.82 27.57 9.96
CA TYR A 287 -7.16 27.21 8.72
C TYR A 287 -6.58 25.81 8.81
N HIS A 288 -6.76 25.06 7.74
CA HIS A 288 -6.18 23.74 7.55
C HIS A 288 -5.52 23.66 6.18
N CYS A 289 -4.48 22.83 6.05
CA CYS A 289 -3.84 22.59 4.77
C CYS A 289 -4.38 21.32 4.10
N GLU A 290 -4.42 21.32 2.77
CA GLU A 290 -4.71 20.14 1.97
C GLU A 290 -3.63 19.06 2.16
N ALA A 291 -3.96 17.82 1.77
CA ALA A 291 -3.02 16.71 1.88
C ALA A 291 -1.71 17.01 1.13
N GLY A 292 -0.57 16.83 1.80
CA GLY A 292 0.75 17.12 1.23
C GLY A 292 1.31 18.50 1.57
N TYR A 293 0.52 19.38 2.20
CA TYR A 293 0.92 20.71 2.60
C TYR A 293 1.16 20.81 4.11
N LEU A 294 2.14 21.63 4.50
CA LEU A 294 2.50 21.94 5.88
C LEU A 294 2.06 23.36 6.23
N LEU A 295 1.35 23.52 7.36
CA LEU A 295 0.88 24.82 7.84
C LEU A 295 1.99 25.59 8.54
N GLN A 296 2.23 26.82 8.10
CA GLN A 296 3.15 27.79 8.69
C GLN A 296 2.35 29.01 9.17
N GLY A 297 2.22 29.16 10.49
CA GLY A 297 1.48 30.25 11.11
C GLY A 297 0.55 29.78 12.23
N GLU A 298 -0.31 30.68 12.69
CA GLU A 298 -1.36 30.35 13.65
C GLU A 298 -2.54 29.69 12.92
N THR A 299 -3.14 28.65 13.50
CA THR A 299 -4.25 27.94 12.83
C THR A 299 -5.58 28.62 13.09
N ARG A 300 -5.77 29.23 14.26
CA ARG A 300 -7.05 29.73 14.74
C ARG A 300 -7.05 31.25 14.80
N HIS A 301 -8.04 31.86 14.15
CA HIS A 301 -8.21 33.31 14.11
C HIS A 301 -9.58 33.66 14.69
N THR A 302 -9.65 34.74 15.46
CA THR A 302 -10.88 35.22 16.09
C THR A 302 -11.26 36.58 15.54
N CYS A 303 -12.55 36.80 15.29
CA CYS A 303 -13.06 38.07 14.77
C CYS A 303 -13.02 39.14 15.86
N GLY A 304 -12.29 40.23 15.60
CA GLY A 304 -12.12 41.36 16.49
C GLY A 304 -13.29 42.36 16.46
N ARG A 305 -13.26 43.31 17.40
CA ARG A 305 -14.23 44.42 17.48
C ARG A 305 -13.99 45.52 16.46
N ASP A 306 -12.86 45.47 15.78
CA ASP A 306 -12.52 46.29 14.61
C ASP A 306 -13.11 45.72 13.32
N GLY A 307 -13.69 44.51 13.36
CA GLY A 307 -14.14 43.80 12.16
C GLY A 307 -13.00 43.13 11.40
N GLU A 308 -11.82 42.98 12.02
CA GLU A 308 -10.67 42.28 11.44
C GLU A 308 -10.41 40.94 12.14
N TRP A 309 -9.90 39.97 11.38
CA TRP A 309 -9.45 38.70 11.94
C TRP A 309 -8.13 38.88 12.70
N SER A 310 -8.00 38.28 13.88
CA SER A 310 -6.78 38.36 14.67
C SER A 310 -5.60 37.66 13.97
N GLY A 311 -4.43 38.28 13.90
CA GLY A 311 -3.21 37.66 13.38
C GLY A 311 -3.07 37.69 11.86
N GLU A 312 -1.97 37.15 11.34
CA GLU A 312 -1.69 37.10 9.89
C GLU A 312 -2.16 35.77 9.28
N VAL A 313 -2.69 35.80 8.06
CA VAL A 313 -3.18 34.60 7.36
C VAL A 313 -2.04 33.56 7.22
N PRO A 314 -2.25 32.30 7.66
CA PRO A 314 -1.21 31.28 7.60
C PRO A 314 -0.94 30.83 6.18
N THR A 315 0.25 30.27 5.95
CA THR A 315 0.65 29.75 4.62
C THR A 315 0.76 28.23 4.64
N CYS A 316 0.36 27.59 3.54
CA CYS A 316 0.48 26.14 3.35
C CYS A 316 1.58 25.87 2.33
N GLU A 317 2.67 25.25 2.75
CA GLU A 317 3.80 24.90 1.88
C GLU A 317 3.74 23.43 1.46
N TYR A 318 3.81 23.15 0.15
CA TYR A 318 3.81 21.78 -0.35
C TYR A 318 5.15 21.09 -0.09
N VAL A 319 5.12 19.95 0.60
CA VAL A 319 6.33 19.17 0.94
C VAL A 319 6.34 17.87 0.13
N ASP A 320 7.43 17.64 -0.63
CA ASP A 320 7.65 16.44 -1.42
C ASP A 320 8.98 15.76 -1.05
N CYS A 321 8.91 14.52 -0.59
CA CYS A 321 10.08 13.71 -0.25
C CYS A 321 10.72 13.03 -1.48
N GLY A 322 10.09 13.14 -2.65
CA GLY A 322 10.58 12.61 -3.92
C GLY A 322 10.56 11.08 -4.00
N LYS A 323 10.90 10.58 -5.19
CA LYS A 323 10.94 9.14 -5.46
C LYS A 323 12.22 8.50 -4.93
N VAL A 324 12.11 7.29 -4.37
CA VAL A 324 13.24 6.53 -3.85
C VAL A 324 13.89 5.70 -4.95
N LEU A 325 15.18 5.41 -4.77
CA LEU A 325 15.89 4.51 -5.69
C LEU A 325 15.39 3.05 -5.53
N PRO A 326 15.42 2.25 -6.61
CA PRO A 326 15.06 0.83 -6.55
C PRO A 326 15.92 0.06 -5.54
N VAL A 327 15.30 -0.83 -4.77
CA VAL A 327 16.00 -1.71 -3.82
C VAL A 327 16.41 -3.00 -4.52
N LEU A 328 17.70 -3.34 -4.48
CA LEU A 328 18.21 -4.58 -5.08
C LEU A 328 17.60 -5.81 -4.40
N ASN A 329 17.11 -6.78 -5.19
CA ASN A 329 16.42 -7.98 -4.71
C ASN A 329 15.16 -7.69 -3.86
N GLY A 330 14.54 -6.53 -4.06
CA GLY A 330 13.29 -6.15 -3.40
C GLY A 330 12.46 -5.21 -4.26
N ALA A 331 11.38 -4.69 -3.67
CA ALA A 331 10.49 -3.71 -4.26
C ALA A 331 10.15 -2.62 -3.23
N ALA A 332 9.96 -1.40 -3.74
CA ALA A 332 9.46 -0.26 -2.98
C ALA A 332 8.15 0.18 -3.65
N GLU A 333 7.04 0.09 -2.91
CA GLU A 333 5.70 0.38 -3.40
C GLU A 333 5.11 1.57 -2.66
N TYR A 334 4.55 2.51 -3.40
CA TYR A 334 3.88 3.68 -2.85
C TYR A 334 2.41 3.33 -2.62
N VAL A 335 1.93 3.37 -1.37
CA VAL A 335 0.56 2.93 -1.03
C VAL A 335 -0.50 3.65 -1.87
N ASN A 336 -0.31 4.95 -2.12
CA ASN A 336 -1.20 5.78 -2.93
C ASN A 336 -0.54 6.37 -4.20
N GLY A 337 0.68 5.93 -4.54
CA GLY A 337 1.43 6.51 -5.67
C GLY A 337 2.01 7.92 -5.44
N THR A 338 1.91 8.46 -4.22
CA THR A 338 2.31 9.83 -3.85
C THR A 338 3.62 9.88 -3.06
N THR A 339 4.27 11.04 -3.07
CA THR A 339 5.53 11.31 -2.35
C THR A 339 5.45 12.54 -1.44
N HIS A 340 4.26 13.14 -1.32
CA HIS A 340 4.03 14.34 -0.50
C HIS A 340 4.00 14.04 1.00
N LEU A 341 3.97 15.08 1.85
CA LEU A 341 3.86 14.97 3.31
C LEU A 341 2.84 13.91 3.75
N GLY A 342 3.26 13.02 4.64
CA GLY A 342 2.43 11.92 5.15
C GLY A 342 2.30 10.70 4.22
N SER A 343 2.84 10.75 2.99
CA SER A 343 2.84 9.59 2.08
C SER A 343 3.59 8.40 2.68
N GLU A 344 3.15 7.18 2.38
CA GLU A 344 3.73 5.93 2.88
C GLU A 344 4.34 5.10 1.73
N ILE A 345 5.57 4.61 1.94
CA ILE A 345 6.21 3.60 1.09
C ILE A 345 6.34 2.30 1.88
N THR A 346 5.91 1.19 1.28
CA THR A 346 6.10 -0.17 1.77
C THR A 346 7.26 -0.84 1.04
N TYR A 347 8.05 -1.61 1.77
CA TYR A 347 9.19 -2.35 1.24
C TYR A 347 8.98 -3.85 1.40
N SER A 348 9.30 -4.59 0.35
CA SER A 348 9.26 -6.05 0.33
C SER A 348 10.53 -6.60 -0.33
N CYS A 349 10.91 -7.82 0.04
CA CYS A 349 12.04 -8.51 -0.57
C CYS A 349 11.56 -9.66 -1.45
N THR A 350 12.34 -9.96 -2.49
CA THR A 350 12.14 -11.14 -3.32
C THR A 350 12.39 -12.42 -2.52
N ARG A 351 11.93 -13.58 -3.01
CA ARG A 351 12.15 -14.87 -2.35
C ARG A 351 13.64 -15.08 -2.04
N ASN A 352 13.94 -15.69 -0.89
CA ASN A 352 15.29 -15.93 -0.36
C ASN A 352 16.03 -14.70 0.18
N TYR A 353 15.38 -13.54 0.24
CA TYR A 353 15.92 -12.34 0.87
C TYR A 353 15.02 -11.90 2.03
N ARG A 354 15.63 -11.42 3.11
CA ARG A 354 14.94 -10.82 4.26
C ARG A 354 15.18 -9.31 4.26
N LEU A 355 14.18 -8.57 4.70
CA LEU A 355 14.28 -7.14 4.86
C LEU A 355 15.08 -6.81 6.12
N ASN A 356 16.20 -6.11 5.96
CA ASN A 356 16.96 -5.51 7.05
C ASN A 356 16.67 -4.01 7.09
N GLY A 357 15.92 -3.58 8.11
CA GLY A 357 15.43 -2.22 8.29
C GLY A 357 13.91 -2.18 8.45
N VAL A 358 13.33 -0.98 8.37
CA VAL A 358 11.88 -0.76 8.47
C VAL A 358 11.17 -1.22 7.20
N SER A 359 10.00 -1.84 7.34
CA SER A 359 9.14 -2.25 6.21
C SER A 359 8.28 -1.13 5.66
N ARG A 360 8.16 -0.01 6.38
CA ARG A 360 7.35 1.16 6.01
C ARG A 360 8.14 2.44 6.32
N ARG A 361 8.03 3.42 5.44
CA ARG A 361 8.63 4.77 5.62
C ARG A 361 7.58 5.83 5.30
N TYR A 362 7.62 6.94 6.02
CA TYR A 362 6.68 8.05 5.87
C TYR A 362 7.39 9.32 5.42
N CYS A 363 6.76 10.12 4.56
CA CYS A 363 7.28 11.44 4.20
C CYS A 363 7.05 12.44 5.35
N LEU A 364 8.13 13.02 5.88
CA LEU A 364 8.10 13.96 6.99
C LEU A 364 8.02 15.41 6.52
N ASP A 365 7.73 16.31 7.47
CA ASP A 365 7.65 17.77 7.29
C ASP A 365 8.95 18.40 6.79
N ASN A 366 10.09 17.79 7.08
CA ASN A 366 11.42 18.22 6.62
C ASN A 366 11.72 17.83 5.16
N GLY A 367 10.76 17.25 4.42
CA GLY A 367 10.95 16.79 3.04
C GLY A 367 11.82 15.55 2.91
N GLN A 368 11.99 14.77 3.98
CA GLN A 368 12.72 13.50 3.98
C GLN A 368 11.84 12.34 4.44
N TRP A 369 12.17 11.15 3.96
CA TRP A 369 11.55 9.91 4.43
C TRP A 369 12.03 9.57 5.84
N SER A 370 11.12 9.08 6.70
CA SER A 370 11.29 8.90 8.14
C SER A 370 12.54 8.17 8.59
N ASP A 371 12.96 7.18 7.82
CA ASP A 371 14.08 6.29 8.14
C ASP A 371 15.02 6.14 6.94
N ALA A 372 16.16 5.49 7.13
CA ALA A 372 17.03 5.11 6.02
C ALA A 372 16.39 4.02 5.13
N THR A 373 16.77 3.99 3.85
CA THR A 373 16.29 2.96 2.91
C THR A 373 16.70 1.55 3.40
N PRO A 374 15.74 0.60 3.56
CA PRO A 374 16.04 -0.75 4.02
C PRO A 374 16.78 -1.55 2.95
N LYS A 375 17.47 -2.62 3.35
CA LYS A 375 18.24 -3.48 2.47
C LYS A 375 17.67 -4.89 2.46
N CYS A 376 17.56 -5.50 1.28
CA CYS A 376 17.25 -6.92 1.17
C CYS A 376 18.54 -7.73 1.26
N GLU A 377 18.70 -8.44 2.37
CA GLU A 377 19.85 -9.31 2.61
C GLU A 377 19.47 -10.76 2.32
N GLU A 378 20.38 -11.48 1.67
CA GLU A 378 20.16 -12.91 1.38
C GLU A 378 20.01 -13.68 2.69
N ILE A 379 18.96 -14.51 2.79
CA ILE A 379 18.73 -15.36 3.94
C ILE A 379 19.73 -16.51 3.90
N ARG A 380 20.50 -16.65 4.98
CA ARG A 380 21.53 -17.68 5.11
C ARG A 380 21.50 -18.29 6.50
N CYS A 381 21.66 -19.60 6.57
CA CYS A 381 21.77 -20.31 7.84
C CYS A 381 23.18 -20.19 8.42
N PRO A 382 23.31 -20.07 9.76
CA PRO A 382 24.61 -20.12 10.41
C PRO A 382 25.23 -21.53 10.30
N GLU A 383 26.44 -21.70 10.82
CA GLU A 383 27.07 -23.02 10.89
C GLU A 383 26.22 -24.00 11.73
N PRO A 384 25.89 -25.20 11.19
CA PRO A 384 25.09 -26.18 11.92
C PRO A 384 25.82 -26.71 13.16
N ILE A 385 25.07 -26.91 14.24
CA ILE A 385 25.60 -27.40 15.51
C ILE A 385 26.04 -28.87 15.35
N TYR A 386 27.20 -29.20 15.93
CA TYR A 386 27.79 -30.53 15.88
C TYR A 386 27.20 -31.45 16.95
N ALA A 387 26.89 -32.69 16.56
CA ALA A 387 26.52 -33.76 17.48
C ALA A 387 27.79 -34.41 18.04
N GLU A 388 27.89 -34.59 19.36
CA GLU A 388 29.00 -35.31 20.00
C GLU A 388 29.14 -36.73 19.42
N HIS A 389 30.36 -37.18 19.13
CA HIS A 389 30.65 -38.42 18.39
C HIS A 389 29.99 -38.52 17.00
N GLY A 390 29.62 -37.37 16.42
CA GLY A 390 29.05 -37.22 15.10
C GLY A 390 30.08 -36.94 14.02
N ILE A 391 29.66 -37.01 12.76
CA ILE A 391 30.42 -36.64 11.58
C ILE A 391 29.43 -35.85 10.72
N LEU A 392 29.70 -34.56 10.57
CA LEU A 392 28.83 -33.62 9.87
C LEU A 392 29.36 -33.35 8.46
N SER A 393 28.49 -33.50 7.47
CA SER A 393 28.76 -33.22 6.06
C SER A 393 27.73 -32.23 5.56
N VAL A 394 28.15 -31.01 5.21
CA VAL A 394 27.23 -29.99 4.69
C VAL A 394 27.44 -29.80 3.18
N THR A 395 26.34 -29.67 2.45
CA THR A 395 26.29 -29.41 1.00
C THR A 395 25.46 -28.16 0.73
N GLY A 396 25.77 -27.41 -0.33
CA GLY A 396 25.10 -26.14 -0.64
C GLY A 396 25.81 -24.89 -0.10
N ASN A 397 27.14 -24.90 -0.07
CA ASN A 397 27.96 -23.71 0.17
C ASN A 397 28.33 -23.02 -1.16
N ASP A 398 28.78 -21.77 -1.11
CA ASP A 398 29.27 -21.01 -2.27
C ASP A 398 30.65 -21.49 -2.79
N ARG A 399 31.17 -22.62 -2.31
CA ARG A 399 32.47 -23.16 -2.75
C ARG A 399 32.27 -24.17 -3.88
N MET A 400 33.04 -23.99 -4.97
CA MET A 400 33.07 -24.82 -6.18
C MET A 400 33.26 -26.34 -5.96
N TYR A 401 33.72 -26.78 -4.78
CA TYR A 401 33.90 -28.19 -4.44
C TYR A 401 32.93 -28.62 -3.34
N GLY A 402 31.64 -28.61 -3.70
CA GLY A 402 30.46 -29.39 -3.25
C GLY A 402 30.35 -30.17 -1.93
N ARG A 403 31.34 -30.25 -1.03
CA ARG A 403 31.22 -30.95 0.25
C ARG A 403 32.27 -30.47 1.24
N THR A 404 31.88 -29.66 2.21
CA THR A 404 32.73 -29.47 3.39
C THR A 404 32.47 -30.66 4.31
N LEU A 405 33.42 -31.60 4.37
CA LEU A 405 33.51 -32.52 5.50
C LEU A 405 34.03 -31.68 6.67
N ILE A 406 33.16 -31.34 7.62
CA ILE A 406 33.59 -30.76 8.89
C ILE A 406 34.10 -31.94 9.72
N ARG A 407 35.28 -32.43 9.35
CA ARG A 407 36.03 -33.40 10.15
C ARG A 407 37.06 -32.56 10.90
N THR A 408 36.98 -32.60 12.23
CA THR A 408 37.95 -32.07 13.20
C THR A 408 38.06 -30.55 13.31
N GLY A 409 37.02 -29.90 13.84
CA GLY A 409 37.16 -28.60 14.49
C GLY A 409 36.61 -28.70 15.91
N THR A 410 37.47 -28.71 16.92
CA THR A 410 37.05 -28.25 18.24
C THR A 410 36.55 -26.81 18.10
N PRO A 411 35.58 -26.35 18.92
CA PRO A 411 34.98 -25.02 18.81
C PRO A 411 35.98 -23.85 18.87
N GLU A 412 37.25 -24.11 19.17
CA GLU A 412 38.31 -23.12 19.34
C GLU A 412 39.18 -22.87 18.08
N ASN A 413 39.01 -23.63 16.98
CA ASN A 413 39.88 -23.49 15.80
C ASN A 413 39.16 -23.45 14.44
N SER A 414 37.95 -22.90 14.38
CA SER A 414 37.27 -22.62 13.10
C SER A 414 37.78 -21.31 12.49
N ASN A 415 38.88 -21.36 11.74
CA ASN A 415 39.36 -20.20 10.99
C ASN A 415 39.42 -20.40 9.47
N THR A 416 38.83 -21.48 8.93
CA THR A 416 38.77 -21.67 7.47
C THR A 416 37.54 -22.48 7.02
N GLY A 417 36.40 -21.81 6.79
CA GLY A 417 35.34 -22.40 5.97
C GLY A 417 33.93 -21.85 6.16
N ALA A 418 33.51 -20.83 5.37
CA ALA A 418 32.11 -20.41 5.12
C ALA A 418 31.20 -20.42 6.36
N THR A 419 31.10 -19.27 7.00
CA THR A 419 30.30 -19.03 8.22
C THR A 419 28.78 -19.07 7.99
N SER A 420 28.32 -19.23 6.74
CA SER A 420 26.89 -19.25 6.42
C SER A 420 26.55 -20.06 5.15
N TYR A 421 25.33 -20.59 5.10
CA TYR A 421 24.84 -21.54 4.09
C TYR A 421 23.55 -21.04 3.43
N LYS A 422 23.36 -21.34 2.14
CA LYS A 422 22.16 -20.93 1.39
C LYS A 422 20.93 -21.75 1.76
N ILE A 423 19.74 -21.19 1.55
CA ILE A 423 18.46 -21.93 1.65
C ILE A 423 18.53 -23.20 0.79
N GLY A 424 18.05 -24.31 1.34
CA GLY A 424 18.11 -25.63 0.71
C GLY A 424 19.45 -26.36 0.88
N ALA A 425 20.45 -25.75 1.55
CA ALA A 425 21.65 -26.47 1.96
C ALA A 425 21.28 -27.66 2.86
N LEU A 426 21.99 -28.78 2.71
CA LEU A 426 21.71 -30.02 3.43
C LEU A 426 22.89 -30.38 4.34
N ALA A 427 22.62 -30.44 5.64
CA ALA A 427 23.50 -30.95 6.68
C ALA A 427 23.17 -32.42 6.95
N LYS A 428 24.13 -33.31 6.69
CA LYS A 428 23.99 -34.75 6.92
C LYS A 428 24.84 -35.20 8.10
N TYR A 429 24.17 -35.71 9.12
CA TYR A 429 24.77 -36.29 10.31
C TYR A 429 25.01 -37.78 10.12
N ARG A 430 26.18 -38.24 10.52
CA ARG A 430 26.55 -39.65 10.69
C ARG A 430 27.23 -39.81 12.04
N CYS A 431 27.27 -40.98 12.61
CA CYS A 431 28.04 -41.20 13.83
C CYS A 431 29.39 -41.83 13.56
N GLU A 432 30.32 -41.64 14.48
CA GLU A 432 31.57 -42.37 14.54
C GLU A 432 31.32 -43.87 14.74
N ARG A 433 32.35 -44.68 14.50
CA ARG A 433 32.24 -46.15 14.60
C ARG A 433 31.80 -46.55 16.02
N GLY A 434 30.82 -47.44 16.11
CA GLY A 434 30.26 -47.92 17.37
C GLY A 434 29.08 -47.12 17.92
N TYR A 435 28.74 -45.99 17.29
CA TYR A 435 27.60 -45.16 17.66
C TYR A 435 26.50 -45.24 16.59
N LYS A 436 25.24 -45.22 17.02
CA LYS A 436 24.07 -45.09 16.14
C LYS A 436 23.47 -43.69 16.22
N VAL A 437 22.92 -43.21 15.11
CA VAL A 437 22.18 -41.95 15.06
C VAL A 437 20.81 -42.16 15.68
N VAL A 438 20.40 -41.31 16.61
CA VAL A 438 19.02 -41.24 17.11
C VAL A 438 18.48 -39.82 16.87
N GLY A 439 17.37 -39.73 16.14
CA GLY A 439 16.83 -38.48 15.60
C GLY A 439 16.97 -38.40 14.09
N GLU A 440 16.55 -37.28 13.50
CA GLU A 440 16.62 -37.06 12.05
C GLU A 440 18.07 -36.80 11.60
N PRO A 441 18.64 -37.64 10.70
CA PRO A 441 20.03 -37.52 10.27
C PRO A 441 20.25 -36.41 9.23
N LEU A 442 19.19 -35.79 8.73
CA LEU A 442 19.22 -34.76 7.69
C LEU A 442 18.56 -33.49 8.22
N SER A 443 19.28 -32.38 8.11
CA SER A 443 18.76 -31.06 8.41
C SER A 443 18.96 -30.14 7.20
N THR A 444 17.94 -29.35 6.88
CA THR A 444 17.89 -28.49 5.70
C THR A 444 17.88 -27.03 6.15
N CYS A 445 18.61 -26.16 5.45
CA CYS A 445 18.53 -24.72 5.71
C CYS A 445 17.18 -24.17 5.19
N GLU A 446 16.33 -23.73 6.10
CA GLU A 446 14.99 -23.22 5.83
C GLU A 446 15.00 -21.73 5.47
N ASP A 447 13.88 -21.25 4.93
CA ASP A 447 13.65 -19.85 4.57
C ASP A 447 13.57 -18.90 5.77
N ASN A 448 13.46 -19.43 6.99
CA ASN A 448 13.61 -18.68 8.23
C ASN A 448 15.08 -18.43 8.64
N GLY A 449 16.05 -18.94 7.85
CA GLY A 449 17.48 -18.83 8.14
C GLY A 449 17.96 -19.75 9.27
N LYS A 450 17.20 -20.79 9.60
CA LYS A 450 17.55 -21.83 10.59
C LYS A 450 17.59 -23.20 9.93
N TRP A 451 18.33 -24.09 10.58
CA TRP A 451 18.37 -25.51 10.22
C TRP A 451 17.10 -26.21 10.70
N SER A 452 16.52 -27.06 9.86
CA SER A 452 15.29 -27.79 10.16
C SER A 452 15.52 -28.85 11.24
N GLY A 453 14.58 -28.99 12.17
CA GLY A 453 14.59 -30.02 13.20
C GLY A 453 15.65 -29.81 14.29
N GLU A 454 15.81 -30.83 15.13
CA GLU A 454 16.79 -30.84 16.22
C GLU A 454 18.07 -31.59 15.81
N VAL A 455 19.19 -31.26 16.46
CA VAL A 455 20.47 -31.94 16.24
C VAL A 455 20.35 -33.40 16.73
N PRO A 456 20.61 -34.41 15.88
CA PRO A 456 20.51 -35.80 16.28
C PRO A 456 21.62 -36.19 17.25
N ARG A 457 21.37 -37.19 18.10
CA ARG A 457 22.36 -37.69 19.07
C ARG A 457 23.03 -38.98 18.59
N CYS A 458 24.33 -39.10 18.81
CA CYS A 458 25.06 -40.35 18.58
C CYS A 458 25.14 -41.17 19.87
N VAL A 459 24.60 -42.38 19.85
CA VAL A 459 24.50 -43.26 21.02
C VAL A 459 25.35 -44.49 20.82
N TYR A 460 26.26 -44.76 21.74
CA TYR A 460 27.08 -45.96 21.71
C TYR A 460 26.21 -47.21 21.90
N VAL A 461 26.44 -48.24 21.08
CA VAL A 461 25.75 -49.53 21.18
C VAL A 461 26.77 -50.64 21.24
N ASP A 462 26.59 -51.54 22.21
CA ASP A 462 27.43 -52.71 22.44
C ASP A 462 26.55 -53.96 22.48
N CYS A 463 26.88 -54.98 21.68
CA CYS A 463 26.17 -56.26 21.65
C CYS A 463 26.72 -57.30 22.63
N GLY A 464 27.75 -56.94 23.41
CA GLY A 464 28.42 -57.86 24.32
C GLY A 464 29.22 -58.94 23.58
N LYS A 465 30.01 -59.70 24.34
CA LYS A 465 30.88 -60.75 23.78
C LYS A 465 30.02 -61.88 23.18
N PRO A 466 30.31 -62.34 21.95
CA PRO A 466 29.62 -63.48 21.36
C PRO A 466 29.74 -64.73 22.24
N GLU A 467 28.72 -65.58 22.20
CA GLU A 467 28.69 -66.82 22.96
C GLU A 467 29.71 -67.85 22.42
N HIS A 468 30.38 -68.57 23.32
CA HIS A 468 31.29 -69.65 22.96
C HIS A 468 30.52 -70.92 22.61
N ILE A 469 30.93 -71.62 21.55
CA ILE A 469 30.31 -72.86 21.08
C ILE A 469 31.21 -74.05 21.35
N GLN A 470 30.63 -75.22 21.57
CA GLN A 470 31.39 -76.46 21.75
C GLN A 470 31.92 -76.97 20.40
N HIS A 471 33.13 -77.53 20.41
CA HIS A 471 33.81 -78.03 19.21
C HIS A 471 33.95 -76.97 18.09
N GLY A 472 34.18 -75.72 18.48
CA GLY A 472 34.41 -74.60 17.59
C GLY A 472 34.91 -73.35 18.32
N ARG A 473 35.21 -72.30 17.56
CA ARG A 473 35.70 -71.01 18.06
C ARG A 473 35.06 -69.85 17.30
N TYR A 474 35.11 -68.66 17.89
CA TYR A 474 34.74 -67.42 17.20
C TYR A 474 35.89 -66.41 17.22
N THR A 475 35.90 -65.52 16.23
CA THR A 475 36.83 -64.39 16.12
C THR A 475 36.07 -63.09 15.87
N LEU A 476 36.53 -61.99 16.48
CA LEU A 476 35.96 -60.66 16.25
C LEU A 476 36.82 -59.91 15.23
N THR A 477 36.23 -59.53 14.08
CA THR A 477 36.99 -58.89 13.00
C THR A 477 37.58 -57.54 13.40
N SER A 478 36.91 -56.79 14.26
CA SER A 478 37.35 -55.48 14.78
C SER A 478 37.87 -55.54 16.22
N ASN A 479 38.03 -56.74 16.80
CA ASN A 479 38.32 -56.97 18.22
C ASN A 479 37.39 -56.19 19.18
N ALA A 480 36.17 -55.88 18.73
CA ALA A 480 35.19 -55.09 19.46
C ALA A 480 33.77 -55.64 19.21
N THR A 481 32.83 -55.23 20.04
CA THR A 481 31.43 -55.69 20.03
C THR A 481 30.44 -54.55 19.80
N TYR A 482 30.94 -53.39 19.37
CA TYR A 482 30.14 -52.21 19.10
C TYR A 482 29.27 -52.35 17.84
N TYR A 483 28.32 -51.43 17.63
CA TYR A 483 27.44 -51.38 16.45
C TYR A 483 28.17 -51.59 15.11
N GLY A 484 27.77 -52.64 14.37
CA GLY A 484 28.35 -53.02 13.08
C GLY A 484 29.60 -53.90 13.17
N ALA A 485 30.09 -54.25 14.38
CA ALA A 485 31.14 -55.24 14.56
C ALA A 485 30.70 -56.62 14.07
N ALA A 486 31.65 -57.44 13.61
CA ALA A 486 31.40 -58.77 13.08
C ALA A 486 32.09 -59.86 13.91
N ALA A 487 31.34 -60.90 14.25
CA ALA A 487 31.82 -62.14 14.84
C ALA A 487 31.78 -63.27 13.79
N LEU A 488 32.89 -63.99 13.64
CA LEU A 488 33.03 -65.09 12.69
C LEU A 488 33.29 -66.41 13.44
N TYR A 489 32.44 -67.41 13.21
CA TYR A 489 32.49 -68.73 13.83
C TYR A 489 33.08 -69.79 12.89
N GLU A 490 33.82 -70.73 13.47
CA GLU A 490 34.49 -71.84 12.80
C GLU A 490 34.46 -73.09 13.68
N CYS A 491 34.20 -74.27 13.13
CA CYS A 491 34.18 -75.54 13.87
C CYS A 491 35.54 -76.23 13.88
N ASP A 492 35.78 -77.04 14.92
CA ASP A 492 36.94 -77.91 15.02
C ASP A 492 36.87 -79.06 14.00
N GLY A 493 38.01 -79.68 13.69
CA GLY A 493 38.09 -80.76 12.72
C GLY A 493 37.15 -81.93 13.04
N ASN A 494 36.44 -82.42 12.01
CA ASN A 494 35.37 -83.44 12.06
C ASN A 494 33.98 -82.93 12.46
N PHE A 495 33.80 -81.62 12.62
CA PHE A 495 32.50 -80.99 12.83
C PHE A 495 32.19 -79.99 11.71
N GLU A 496 30.92 -79.91 11.32
CA GLU A 496 30.40 -78.97 10.32
C GLU A 496 29.53 -77.91 11.02
N LEU A 497 29.63 -76.66 10.56
CA LEU A 497 28.89 -75.54 11.14
C LEU A 497 27.43 -75.54 10.66
N ASP A 498 26.51 -75.63 11.60
CA ASP A 498 25.07 -75.49 11.38
C ASP A 498 24.61 -74.10 11.84
N GLY A 499 24.34 -73.21 10.88
CA GLY A 499 23.94 -71.82 11.12
C GLY A 499 24.82 -70.79 10.40
N PHE A 500 24.70 -69.51 10.77
CA PHE A 500 25.43 -68.42 10.12
C PHE A 500 26.83 -68.23 10.71
N ALA A 501 27.87 -68.46 9.89
CA ALA A 501 29.26 -68.25 10.30
C ALA A 501 29.55 -66.80 10.69
N ARG A 502 28.93 -65.81 10.04
CA ARG A 502 29.16 -64.37 10.30
C ARG A 502 27.94 -63.72 10.93
N ARG A 503 28.10 -63.19 12.14
CA ARG A 503 27.08 -62.43 12.89
C ARG A 503 27.50 -60.96 13.01
N LEU A 504 26.56 -60.03 12.89
CA LEU A 504 26.78 -58.58 12.99
C LEU A 504 26.12 -58.00 14.22
N CYS A 505 26.77 -57.05 14.90
CA CYS A 505 26.15 -56.30 16.00
C CYS A 505 25.15 -55.28 15.45
N LEU A 506 23.87 -55.45 15.77
CA LEU A 506 22.75 -54.63 15.31
C LEU A 506 22.54 -53.40 16.21
N GLU A 507 21.69 -52.48 15.74
CA GLU A 507 21.40 -51.21 16.42
C GLU A 507 20.58 -51.34 17.71
N ASN A 508 19.95 -52.49 17.92
CA ASN A 508 19.22 -52.85 19.12
C ASN A 508 20.15 -53.44 20.21
N GLY A 509 21.45 -53.58 19.94
CA GLY A 509 22.40 -54.21 20.85
C GLY A 509 22.36 -55.73 20.85
N THR A 510 21.84 -56.38 19.79
CA THR A 510 21.89 -57.84 19.63
C THR A 510 22.68 -58.26 18.40
N TRP A 511 23.19 -59.49 18.38
CA TRP A 511 23.80 -60.08 17.20
C TRP A 511 22.73 -60.44 16.14
N SER A 512 23.07 -60.32 14.85
CA SER A 512 22.13 -60.38 13.72
C SER A 512 21.44 -61.71 13.49
N SER A 513 21.95 -62.78 14.11
CA SER A 513 21.47 -64.15 13.93
C SER A 513 21.77 -64.93 15.21
N ASP A 514 21.12 -66.07 15.40
CA ASP A 514 21.36 -66.96 16.53
C ASP A 514 22.78 -67.56 16.50
N THR A 515 23.25 -68.04 17.65
CA THR A 515 24.57 -68.66 17.78
C THR A 515 24.60 -69.98 17.00
N PRO A 516 25.54 -70.19 16.05
CA PRO A 516 25.61 -71.42 15.26
C PRO A 516 26.11 -72.61 16.08
N VAL A 517 25.83 -73.84 15.64
CA VAL A 517 26.17 -75.08 16.36
C VAL A 517 27.08 -75.96 15.51
N CYS A 518 28.14 -76.51 16.09
CA CYS A 518 29.01 -77.47 15.41
C CYS A 518 28.45 -78.89 15.55
N LYS A 519 28.06 -79.50 14.41
CA LYS A 519 27.53 -80.86 14.36
C LYS A 519 28.59 -81.84 13.88
N GLU A 520 28.66 -83.01 14.51
CA GLU A 520 29.61 -84.06 14.13
C GLU A 520 29.32 -84.57 12.71
N ILE A 521 30.35 -84.68 11.88
CA ILE A 521 30.24 -85.21 10.51
C ILE A 521 30.15 -86.73 10.57
N ARG A 522 29.12 -87.31 9.93
CA ARG A 522 28.88 -88.76 9.91
C ARG A 522 28.66 -89.28 8.49
N CYS A 523 29.26 -90.41 8.16
CA CYS A 523 29.04 -91.11 6.89
C CYS A 523 27.71 -91.86 6.86
N LYS A 524 27.09 -91.91 5.68
CA LYS A 524 25.87 -92.72 5.44
C LYS A 524 26.17 -94.22 5.51
N ASP A 525 25.14 -95.06 5.45
CA ASP A 525 25.35 -96.52 5.37
C ASP A 525 26.14 -96.94 4.12
N PRO A 526 27.13 -97.84 4.24
CA PRO A 526 27.92 -98.30 3.11
C PRO A 526 27.11 -99.22 2.18
N GLU A 527 27.38 -99.08 0.88
CA GLU A 527 26.69 -99.78 -0.21
C GLU A 527 26.90 -101.30 -0.14
N LYS A 528 25.85 -102.10 -0.43
CA LYS A 528 25.92 -103.57 -0.52
C LYS A 528 25.38 -104.04 -1.88
N GLU A 529 26.16 -104.84 -2.61
CA GLU A 529 25.78 -105.35 -3.93
C GLU A 529 25.95 -106.89 -4.01
N GLY A 530 24.96 -107.59 -4.55
CA GLY A 530 24.99 -109.05 -4.69
C GLY A 530 25.00 -109.81 -3.34
N VAL A 531 25.86 -110.83 -3.23
CA VAL A 531 25.94 -111.73 -2.06
C VAL A 531 26.94 -111.25 -1.00
N LEU A 532 27.32 -109.97 -1.07
CA LEU A 532 28.32 -109.32 -0.23
C LEU A 532 27.74 -108.94 1.14
N SER A 533 28.41 -109.33 2.23
CA SER A 533 28.04 -108.91 3.60
C SER A 533 28.96 -107.80 4.10
N THR A 534 28.39 -106.85 4.87
CA THR A 534 29.12 -105.68 5.38
C THR A 534 28.88 -105.46 6.88
N GLN A 535 29.94 -105.07 7.60
CA GLN A 535 29.94 -104.71 9.02
C GLN A 535 30.69 -103.39 9.23
N VAL A 536 30.06 -102.43 9.91
CA VAL A 536 30.60 -101.08 10.13
C VAL A 536 30.97 -100.88 11.60
N SER A 537 32.16 -100.36 11.87
CA SER A 537 32.59 -100.07 13.25
C SER A 537 31.91 -98.82 13.82
N THR A 538 31.94 -97.71 13.10
CA THR A 538 31.23 -96.47 13.40
C THR A 538 31.02 -95.66 12.13
N HIS A 539 30.02 -94.78 12.14
CA HIS A 539 29.75 -93.83 11.06
C HIS A 539 30.46 -92.49 11.26
N SER A 540 31.11 -92.27 12.42
CA SER A 540 31.94 -91.08 12.63
C SER A 540 33.16 -91.10 11.71
N VAL A 541 33.71 -89.92 11.42
CA VAL A 541 34.94 -89.77 10.63
C VAL A 541 36.06 -90.66 11.20
N GLY A 542 36.69 -91.46 10.34
CA GLY A 542 37.68 -92.48 10.71
C GLY A 542 37.12 -93.88 10.98
N GLY A 543 35.79 -94.06 11.01
CA GLY A 543 35.15 -95.38 11.09
C GLY A 543 35.46 -96.27 9.88
N VAL A 544 35.38 -97.59 10.05
CA VAL A 544 35.80 -98.58 9.05
C VAL A 544 34.65 -99.54 8.74
N ALA A 545 34.34 -99.72 7.46
CA ALA A 545 33.39 -100.71 6.95
C ALA A 545 34.15 -101.92 6.38
N HIS A 546 33.89 -103.11 6.91
CA HIS A 546 34.50 -104.38 6.50
C HIS A 546 33.53 -105.23 5.68
N TYR A 547 34.03 -105.83 4.60
CA TYR A 547 33.27 -106.60 3.63
C TYR A 547 33.69 -108.07 3.62
N SER A 548 32.77 -109.00 3.32
CA SER A 548 33.08 -110.43 3.20
C SER A 548 32.17 -111.17 2.21
N CYS A 549 32.70 -112.23 1.58
CA CYS A 549 31.99 -113.09 0.62
C CYS A 549 31.64 -114.47 1.24
N PRO A 550 30.51 -115.08 0.86
CA PRO A 550 30.11 -116.41 1.31
C PRO A 550 30.96 -117.54 0.68
N ARG A 551 30.95 -118.72 1.30
CA ARG A 551 31.68 -119.91 0.82
C ARG A 551 31.29 -120.31 -0.61
N GLY A 552 32.27 -120.72 -1.41
CA GLY A 552 32.11 -120.99 -2.85
C GLY A 552 32.28 -119.75 -3.74
N PHE A 553 32.53 -118.58 -3.13
CA PHE A 553 32.86 -117.33 -3.81
C PHE A 553 34.18 -116.75 -3.28
N TYR A 554 34.93 -116.04 -4.13
CA TYR A 554 36.11 -115.24 -3.75
C TYR A 554 35.87 -113.75 -4.01
N MET A 555 36.55 -112.87 -3.24
CA MET A 555 36.38 -111.41 -3.32
C MET A 555 37.38 -110.76 -4.28
N GLU A 556 36.91 -109.77 -5.05
CA GLU A 556 37.74 -108.86 -5.81
C GLU A 556 37.48 -107.41 -5.36
N GLY A 557 38.53 -106.70 -4.94
CA GLY A 557 38.46 -105.35 -4.36
C GLY A 557 39.00 -105.29 -2.92
N ASN A 558 38.94 -104.10 -2.31
CA ASN A 558 39.42 -103.90 -0.93
C ASN A 558 38.37 -104.34 0.08
N GLU A 559 38.77 -105.19 1.03
CA GLU A 559 37.92 -105.68 2.11
C GLU A 559 37.50 -104.58 3.11
N THR A 560 38.13 -103.39 3.10
CA THR A 560 37.79 -102.29 4.02
C THR A 560 37.67 -100.91 3.36
N ARG A 561 36.76 -100.06 3.86
CA ARG A 561 36.58 -98.63 3.48
C ARG A 561 36.48 -97.74 4.74
N ILE A 562 37.01 -96.51 4.70
CA ILE A 562 37.11 -95.58 5.85
C ILE A 562 36.22 -94.34 5.65
N CYS A 563 35.54 -93.87 6.70
CA CYS A 563 34.72 -92.66 6.66
C CYS A 563 35.58 -91.37 6.64
N LEU A 564 35.39 -90.52 5.64
CA LEU A 564 36.14 -89.28 5.42
C LEU A 564 35.45 -88.04 6.02
N GLN A 565 36.21 -86.95 6.20
CA GLN A 565 35.73 -85.66 6.74
C GLN A 565 34.66 -84.95 5.88
N ASN A 566 34.39 -85.44 4.67
CA ASN A 566 33.31 -84.96 3.82
C ASN A 566 32.02 -85.80 3.97
N GLY A 567 31.99 -86.75 4.92
CA GLY A 567 30.84 -87.64 5.14
C GLY A 567 30.69 -88.78 4.13
N SER A 568 31.75 -89.13 3.37
CA SER A 568 31.74 -90.24 2.41
C SER A 568 32.73 -91.37 2.77
N TRP A 569 32.45 -92.59 2.32
CA TRP A 569 33.37 -93.74 2.47
C TRP A 569 34.46 -93.72 1.40
N SER A 570 35.71 -93.97 1.81
CA SER A 570 36.87 -94.00 0.92
C SER A 570 36.77 -95.11 -0.15
N GLY A 571 37.23 -94.85 -1.36
CA GLY A 571 37.33 -95.87 -2.43
C GLY A 571 35.99 -96.39 -2.96
N SER A 572 36.02 -97.52 -3.66
CA SER A 572 34.86 -98.20 -4.28
C SER A 572 34.49 -99.52 -3.57
N THR A 573 33.27 -100.01 -3.79
CA THR A 573 32.73 -101.24 -3.16
C THR A 573 33.30 -102.52 -3.79
N PRO A 574 33.72 -103.54 -3.01
CA PRO A 574 34.23 -104.82 -3.53
C PRO A 574 33.12 -105.77 -4.03
N ALA A 575 33.48 -106.78 -4.84
CA ALA A 575 32.54 -107.75 -5.45
C ALA A 575 32.93 -109.23 -5.22
N CYS A 576 31.98 -110.17 -5.34
CA CYS A 576 32.19 -111.61 -5.11
C CYS A 576 31.92 -112.48 -6.36
N PHE A 577 32.79 -113.45 -6.67
CA PHE A 577 32.69 -114.34 -7.85
C PHE A 577 32.78 -115.84 -7.50
N SER A 578 32.07 -116.71 -8.22
CA SER A 578 31.96 -118.16 -7.93
C SER A 578 33.17 -119.00 -8.37
N VAL A 579 33.50 -120.08 -7.65
CA VAL A 579 34.63 -121.01 -7.93
C VAL A 579 34.29 -122.14 -8.92
N ASP A 580 35.22 -122.48 -9.84
CA ASP A 580 35.08 -123.47 -10.93
C ASP A 580 36.33 -124.38 -11.12
N CYS A 581 36.15 -125.71 -11.06
CA CYS A 581 37.20 -126.74 -11.11
C CYS A 581 37.59 -127.27 -12.51
N LYS A 582 37.01 -126.76 -13.60
CA LYS A 582 37.30 -127.17 -15.00
C LYS A 582 36.93 -128.62 -15.33
N HIS A 583 36.98 -129.03 -16.60
CA HIS A 583 36.51 -130.36 -17.06
C HIS A 583 37.57 -131.46 -16.81
N PRO A 584 37.21 -132.70 -16.39
CA PRO A 584 38.17 -133.80 -16.20
C PRO A 584 38.63 -134.46 -17.51
N GLU A 585 39.85 -134.99 -17.54
CA GLU A 585 40.48 -135.65 -18.71
C GLU A 585 39.92 -137.06 -19.02
N PRO A 586 39.99 -137.55 -20.28
CA PRO A 586 39.48 -138.87 -20.69
C PRO A 586 40.43 -140.05 -20.35
N ILE A 587 39.86 -141.21 -19.97
CA ILE A 587 40.59 -142.42 -19.57
C ILE A 587 40.68 -143.49 -20.67
N GLU A 588 41.82 -144.19 -20.78
CA GLU A 588 42.04 -145.27 -21.78
C GLU A 588 41.17 -146.50 -21.54
N ASN A 589 40.69 -147.12 -22.63
CA ASN A 589 39.77 -148.27 -22.62
C ASN A 589 38.47 -148.01 -21.80
N GLY A 590 38.08 -146.74 -21.64
CA GLY A 590 36.88 -146.28 -20.94
C GLY A 590 36.38 -144.89 -21.38
N ARG A 591 35.44 -144.29 -20.64
CA ARG A 591 34.91 -142.93 -20.84
C ARG A 591 34.57 -142.22 -19.52
N VAL A 592 34.71 -140.90 -19.48
CA VAL A 592 34.29 -140.01 -18.37
C VAL A 592 33.05 -139.19 -18.74
N ILE A 593 32.13 -138.99 -17.80
CA ILE A 593 30.89 -138.23 -17.96
C ILE A 593 30.76 -137.24 -16.80
N VAL A 594 30.81 -135.93 -17.08
CA VAL A 594 30.51 -134.90 -16.07
C VAL A 594 29.01 -134.78 -15.89
N VAL A 595 28.54 -135.06 -14.67
CA VAL A 595 27.13 -135.02 -14.29
C VAL A 595 26.64 -133.58 -14.39
N ASN A 596 25.57 -133.37 -15.16
CA ASN A 596 24.94 -132.06 -15.41
C ASN A 596 25.86 -131.00 -16.03
N ALA A 597 27.02 -131.38 -16.59
CA ALA A 597 28.01 -130.47 -17.17
C ALA A 597 28.51 -129.35 -16.22
N SER A 598 28.30 -129.48 -14.91
CA SER A 598 28.73 -128.49 -13.92
C SER A 598 30.13 -128.84 -13.41
N THR A 599 31.06 -127.92 -13.65
CA THR A 599 32.42 -127.96 -13.13
C THR A 599 32.60 -127.00 -11.94
N THR A 600 31.56 -126.25 -11.54
CA THR A 600 31.55 -125.32 -10.39
C THR A 600 31.53 -126.04 -9.04
N TYR A 601 31.89 -125.33 -7.96
CA TYR A 601 31.93 -125.88 -6.59
C TYR A 601 30.74 -126.80 -6.28
N GLY A 602 31.01 -128.07 -6.02
CA GLY A 602 30.02 -129.12 -5.76
C GLY A 602 29.64 -130.03 -6.94
N GLY A 603 30.07 -129.74 -8.18
CA GLY A 603 29.82 -130.57 -9.39
C GLY A 603 30.48 -131.95 -9.34
N THR A 604 30.00 -132.93 -10.14
CA THR A 604 30.42 -134.36 -10.09
C THR A 604 30.77 -134.96 -11.46
N ALA A 605 31.70 -135.91 -11.53
CA ALA A 605 32.07 -136.65 -12.76
C ALA A 605 32.19 -138.17 -12.55
N GLU A 606 31.66 -138.98 -13.47
CA GLU A 606 31.53 -140.46 -13.43
C GLU A 606 32.38 -141.18 -14.50
N TYR A 607 32.91 -142.38 -14.22
CA TYR A 607 33.86 -143.11 -15.08
C TYR A 607 33.44 -144.58 -15.39
N HIS A 608 33.47 -145.00 -16.68
CA HIS A 608 33.04 -146.32 -17.17
C HIS A 608 34.07 -147.00 -18.10
N CYS A 609 34.24 -148.33 -18.02
CA CYS A 609 35.16 -149.13 -18.87
C CYS A 609 34.46 -149.83 -20.06
N LEU A 610 35.22 -150.19 -21.11
CA LEU A 610 34.74 -150.93 -22.29
C LEU A 610 34.55 -152.45 -22.02
N PRO A 611 33.68 -153.16 -22.78
CA PRO A 611 33.43 -154.58 -22.58
C PRO A 611 34.69 -155.44 -22.74
N GLN A 612 34.86 -156.45 -21.88
CA GLN A 612 36.06 -157.28 -21.69
C GLN A 612 37.20 -156.63 -20.87
N TYR A 613 36.96 -155.44 -20.30
CA TYR A 613 37.84 -154.78 -19.34
C TYR A 613 37.10 -154.43 -18.03
N GLU A 614 37.73 -154.63 -16.87
CA GLU A 614 37.14 -154.31 -15.54
C GLU A 614 37.81 -153.08 -14.88
N ARG A 615 37.03 -152.21 -14.19
CA ARG A 615 37.50 -150.91 -13.64
C ARG A 615 38.27 -151.07 -12.34
N VAL A 616 39.48 -150.54 -12.30
CA VAL A 616 40.31 -150.34 -11.10
C VAL A 616 40.32 -148.85 -10.75
N GLY A 617 39.61 -148.44 -9.70
CA GLY A 617 39.54 -147.04 -9.21
C GLY A 617 38.12 -146.52 -8.93
N PRO A 618 37.99 -145.28 -8.39
CA PRO A 618 36.71 -144.73 -7.96
C PRO A 618 35.78 -144.43 -9.15
N PHE A 619 34.49 -144.68 -8.95
CA PHE A 619 33.49 -144.43 -9.98
C PHE A 619 33.18 -142.94 -10.18
N LEU A 620 33.31 -142.09 -9.15
CA LEU A 620 32.83 -140.70 -9.14
C LEU A 620 33.77 -139.71 -8.40
N ARG A 621 33.96 -138.48 -8.93
CA ARG A 621 34.77 -137.37 -8.35
C ARG A 621 33.96 -136.05 -8.24
N LYS A 622 34.27 -135.16 -7.28
CA LYS A 622 33.57 -133.87 -6.95
C LYS A 622 34.46 -132.61 -7.02
N CYS A 623 33.93 -131.46 -7.46
CA CYS A 623 34.63 -130.16 -7.46
C CYS A 623 34.68 -129.50 -6.06
N LEU A 624 35.88 -129.19 -5.57
CA LEU A 624 36.15 -128.56 -4.27
C LEU A 624 36.22 -127.02 -4.36
N ASP A 625 36.10 -126.32 -3.22
CA ASP A 625 36.17 -124.85 -3.11
C ASP A 625 37.57 -124.30 -3.38
N THR A 626 38.54 -125.20 -3.49
CA THR A 626 39.90 -124.94 -3.95
C THR A 626 40.04 -124.89 -5.47
N GLY A 627 39.02 -125.32 -6.23
CA GLY A 627 39.08 -125.39 -7.70
C GLY A 627 39.64 -126.70 -8.28
N SER A 628 39.69 -127.80 -7.52
CA SER A 628 40.17 -129.11 -7.98
C SER A 628 39.14 -130.24 -7.81
N TRP A 629 39.21 -131.29 -8.64
CA TRP A 629 38.40 -132.51 -8.50
C TRP A 629 38.92 -133.43 -7.38
N SER A 630 38.01 -134.01 -6.60
CA SER A 630 38.34 -134.86 -5.45
C SER A 630 38.89 -136.24 -5.85
N GLY A 631 39.89 -136.77 -5.13
CA GLY A 631 40.40 -138.15 -5.28
C GLY A 631 41.28 -138.41 -6.51
N ASP A 632 41.75 -139.65 -6.68
CA ASP A 632 42.63 -140.09 -7.78
C ASP A 632 41.85 -140.66 -9.00
N GLU A 633 42.51 -140.78 -10.16
CA GLU A 633 41.88 -141.13 -11.46
C GLU A 633 41.84 -142.66 -11.76
N PRO A 634 40.71 -143.23 -12.26
CA PRO A 634 40.52 -144.70 -12.47
C PRO A 634 40.99 -145.29 -13.84
N LYS A 635 41.22 -146.63 -13.94
CA LYS A 635 41.75 -147.41 -15.13
C LYS A 635 41.01 -148.77 -15.43
N CYS A 636 41.27 -149.49 -16.55
CA CYS A 636 40.52 -150.71 -17.02
C CYS A 636 41.40 -151.92 -17.57
N GLU A 637 41.18 -153.24 -17.23
CA GLU A 637 42.06 -154.45 -17.55
C GLU A 637 41.35 -155.85 -17.94
N PHE A 638 41.98 -156.89 -18.61
CA PHE A 638 41.41 -158.13 -19.36
C PHE A 638 41.76 -159.62 -18.86
N MET A 639 41.01 -160.75 -19.17
CA MET A 639 41.28 -162.21 -18.73
C MET A 639 40.81 -163.48 -19.60
N PRO A 640 41.44 -164.72 -19.54
CA PRO A 640 40.99 -166.04 -20.13
C PRO A 640 40.77 -167.28 -19.16
N ASN A 641 40.10 -168.40 -19.58
CA ASN A 641 39.51 -169.51 -18.75
C ASN A 641 40.18 -170.94 -18.78
N GLU A 642 40.19 -171.69 -17.64
CA GLU A 642 40.23 -173.18 -17.46
C GLU A 642 39.58 -173.63 -16.11
N VAL A 643 39.10 -174.88 -15.97
CA VAL A 643 38.19 -175.41 -14.90
C VAL A 643 38.85 -176.48 -13.98
N ALA A 644 38.64 -176.43 -12.65
CA ALA A 644 38.75 -177.56 -11.70
C ALA A 644 37.95 -177.36 -10.38
N GLU A 645 37.61 -178.46 -9.70
CA GLU A 645 36.53 -178.71 -8.69
C GLU A 645 36.77 -178.32 -7.20
N ALA A 646 35.64 -178.19 -6.45
CA ALA A 646 35.26 -178.53 -5.04
C ALA A 646 36.29 -178.36 -3.87
N GLN A 647 35.99 -177.93 -2.62
CA GLN A 647 34.79 -177.98 -1.74
C GLN A 647 35.08 -177.21 -0.42
N GLY A 648 34.05 -176.74 0.32
CA GLY A 648 34.18 -176.42 1.76
C GLY A 648 33.17 -175.41 2.34
N VAL A 649 32.32 -175.84 3.29
CA VAL A 649 31.20 -175.10 3.91
C VAL A 649 31.55 -174.59 5.32
N GLY A 650 30.91 -173.49 5.78
CA GLY A 650 30.79 -173.15 7.22
C GLY A 650 30.13 -171.80 7.55
N THR A 651 29.05 -171.82 8.34
CA THR A 651 28.10 -170.75 8.76
C THR A 651 28.45 -169.97 10.04
N SER A 652 27.81 -168.80 10.31
CA SER A 652 26.98 -168.51 11.53
C SER A 652 26.63 -167.00 11.76
N VAL A 653 25.75 -166.75 12.75
CA VAL A 653 24.76 -165.66 12.99
C VAL A 653 25.11 -164.81 14.25
N GLY A 654 24.56 -163.59 14.42
CA GLY A 654 24.43 -162.95 15.76
C GLY A 654 23.92 -161.49 15.84
N ILE A 655 23.01 -161.22 16.78
CA ILE A 655 22.08 -160.06 16.98
C ILE A 655 22.60 -159.03 18.00
N GLY A 656 22.06 -157.79 18.04
CA GLY A 656 22.14 -156.95 19.25
C GLY A 656 21.44 -155.58 19.23
N ALA A 657 20.13 -155.55 19.49
CA ALA A 657 19.36 -154.35 19.85
C ALA A 657 19.59 -153.98 21.33
N GLY A 658 19.81 -152.69 21.64
CA GLY A 658 19.94 -152.22 23.03
C GLY A 658 20.34 -150.74 23.22
N VAL A 659 20.87 -150.07 22.20
CA VAL A 659 21.49 -148.73 22.37
C VAL A 659 20.54 -147.56 22.07
N ILE A 660 19.36 -147.81 21.48
CA ILE A 660 18.47 -146.74 20.97
C ILE A 660 17.47 -146.21 22.04
N ILE A 661 17.24 -146.94 23.14
CA ILE A 661 16.27 -146.53 24.19
C ILE A 661 16.92 -145.66 25.29
N PHE A 662 18.25 -145.74 25.47
CA PHE A 662 18.96 -144.94 26.48
C PHE A 662 19.19 -143.47 26.06
N ILE A 663 19.26 -143.20 24.76
CA ILE A 663 19.50 -141.84 24.21
C ILE A 663 18.21 -140.98 24.22
N LEU A 664 17.02 -141.60 24.16
CA LEU A 664 15.75 -140.88 24.17
C LEU A 664 15.31 -140.40 25.58
N ILE A 665 15.77 -141.06 26.65
CA ILE A 665 15.49 -140.65 28.04
C ILE A 665 16.33 -139.42 28.45
N ILE A 666 17.53 -139.25 27.87
CA ILE A 666 18.40 -138.08 28.10
C ILE A 666 17.85 -136.84 27.38
N LEU A 667 17.26 -136.99 26.19
CA LEU A 667 16.63 -135.87 25.46
C LEU A 667 15.33 -135.35 26.11
N GLY A 668 14.61 -136.18 26.86
CA GLY A 668 13.41 -135.77 27.60
C GLY A 668 13.68 -134.92 28.85
N LEU A 669 14.80 -135.14 29.54
CA LEU A 669 15.16 -134.41 30.76
C LEU A 669 15.74 -133.00 30.49
N VAL A 670 16.32 -132.77 29.31
CA VAL A 670 16.82 -131.45 28.89
C VAL A 670 15.67 -130.52 28.44
N TYR A 671 14.58 -131.06 27.91
CA TYR A 671 13.43 -130.27 27.43
C TYR A 671 12.59 -129.65 28.57
N LEU A 672 12.65 -130.19 29.80
CA LEU A 672 11.83 -129.73 30.94
C LEU A 672 12.49 -128.68 31.85
N ARG A 673 13.74 -128.25 31.58
CA ARG A 673 14.51 -127.35 32.48
C ARG A 673 14.64 -125.88 32.04
N LEU A 674 14.03 -125.44 30.93
CA LEU A 674 14.17 -124.05 30.44
C LEU A 674 12.85 -123.30 30.14
N ARG A 675 11.80 -123.54 30.95
CA ARG A 675 10.68 -122.57 31.08
C ARG A 675 10.68 -121.93 32.47
N LYS A 676 10.97 -120.63 32.52
CA LYS A 676 10.45 -119.59 33.45
C LYS A 676 10.70 -118.26 32.73
N ALA A 677 9.76 -117.39 32.39
CA ALA A 677 8.58 -116.80 33.02
C ALA A 677 8.80 -115.26 33.01
N THR A 678 7.77 -114.55 32.53
CA THR A 678 7.63 -113.14 32.13
C THR A 678 7.64 -112.12 33.30
N PRO A 679 7.51 -110.79 33.08
CA PRO A 679 6.16 -110.23 32.93
C PRO A 679 6.01 -109.09 31.90
N VAL A 680 4.84 -109.10 31.26
CA VAL A 680 4.21 -107.98 30.55
C VAL A 680 3.44 -107.14 31.57
N LYS A 681 3.42 -105.82 31.40
CA LYS A 681 2.33 -104.96 31.91
C LYS A 681 1.69 -104.25 30.72
N ASN A 682 0.42 -104.53 30.53
CA ASN A 682 -0.52 -103.76 29.73
C ASN A 682 -1.70 -103.38 30.64
N THR A 683 -2.53 -102.49 30.10
CA THR A 683 -3.77 -101.87 30.59
C THR A 683 -3.54 -100.50 31.25
N GLU A 684 -4.23 -99.41 30.91
CA GLU A 684 -5.45 -99.27 30.10
C GLU A 684 -5.67 -97.80 29.68
N ASN A 685 -6.19 -97.63 28.47
CA ASN A 685 -7.11 -96.63 27.90
C ASN A 685 -7.61 -95.46 28.78
N VAL A 686 -7.57 -94.22 28.24
CA VAL A 686 -8.72 -93.28 28.19
C VAL A 686 -8.60 -92.38 26.93
N GLN A 687 -9.73 -92.18 26.26
CA GLN A 687 -9.94 -91.45 25.01
C GLN A 687 -10.06 -89.92 25.17
N ALA A 688 -9.82 -89.23 24.05
CA ALA A 688 -10.55 -88.07 23.50
C ALA A 688 -10.64 -86.72 24.28
N ALA A 689 -10.11 -85.67 23.63
CA ALA A 689 -10.73 -84.34 23.42
C ALA A 689 -9.73 -83.51 22.60
N GLU A 690 -9.95 -83.26 21.31
CA GLU A 690 -10.72 -82.15 20.74
C GLU A 690 -10.21 -80.73 21.09
N ARG A 691 -9.57 -80.12 20.07
CA ARG A 691 -9.64 -78.73 19.59
C ARG A 691 -9.01 -77.54 20.38
N LYS A 692 -8.06 -76.90 19.65
CA LYS A 692 -8.12 -75.55 19.04
C LYS A 692 -7.33 -74.41 19.71
N GLU A 693 -6.81 -73.55 18.83
CA GLU A 693 -6.38 -72.14 18.98
C GLU A 693 -4.93 -71.96 19.45
N ASP A 694 -4.00 -71.72 18.53
CA ASP A 694 -3.64 -70.44 17.89
C ASP A 694 -2.51 -69.76 18.66
N GLN A 695 -1.32 -69.70 18.05
CA GLN A 695 -0.52 -68.48 18.10
C GLN A 695 0.42 -68.36 16.91
N ASN A 696 0.20 -67.24 16.23
CA ASN A 696 0.84 -66.73 15.03
C ASN A 696 2.34 -66.48 15.19
N ALA A 697 3.06 -66.59 14.07
CA ALA A 697 3.86 -65.52 13.44
C ALA A 697 4.98 -66.19 12.64
N ALA A 698 4.96 -66.05 11.31
CA ALA A 698 5.86 -65.15 10.56
C ALA A 698 7.35 -65.49 10.81
N VAL A 699 8.16 -65.78 9.81
CA VAL A 699 8.55 -64.87 8.73
C VAL A 699 9.21 -65.68 7.60
N MET A 700 8.85 -65.36 6.36
CA MET A 700 9.57 -65.76 5.15
C MET A 700 10.87 -64.94 5.00
N SER A 701 11.97 -65.63 4.65
CA SER A 701 13.16 -65.00 4.08
C SER A 701 13.09 -64.98 2.55
N TYR A 702 13.72 -63.95 1.99
CA TYR A 702 13.56 -63.39 0.66
C TYR A 702 13.89 -64.31 -0.52
N ALA A 703 13.19 -64.03 -1.60
CA ALA A 703 13.34 -64.53 -2.95
C ALA A 703 14.69 -64.19 -3.60
N THR A 704 15.11 -65.07 -4.52
CA THR A 704 15.90 -64.71 -5.69
C THR A 704 15.18 -65.19 -6.95
N LEU A 705 15.46 -64.45 -8.02
CA LEU A 705 15.31 -64.77 -9.44
C LEU A 705 14.21 -64.06 -10.24
N ASN A 706 14.69 -63.79 -11.44
CA ASN A 706 14.31 -62.87 -12.48
C ASN A 706 13.32 -63.52 -13.45
N ASP A 707 12.74 -62.65 -14.28
CA ASP A 707 12.20 -62.89 -15.62
C ASP A 707 10.74 -63.34 -15.76
N GLY A 708 10.00 -62.67 -16.67
CA GLY A 708 8.65 -63.08 -17.09
C GLY A 708 7.64 -61.94 -17.21
N THR A 709 7.51 -61.44 -18.44
CA THR A 709 6.63 -60.37 -18.92
C THR A 709 5.12 -60.72 -19.03
N THR A 710 4.32 -59.64 -19.10
CA THR A 710 3.00 -59.44 -19.78
C THR A 710 1.68 -59.51 -19.01
N ASN A 711 0.97 -58.35 -19.04
CA ASN A 711 -0.48 -58.07 -19.30
C ASN A 711 -1.58 -58.80 -18.48
N THR A 712 -2.74 -58.23 -18.07
CA THR A 712 -3.49 -56.96 -18.27
C THR A 712 -4.81 -57.04 -17.47
N MET A 713 -5.51 -55.90 -17.30
CA MET A 713 -6.98 -55.69 -17.09
C MET A 713 -7.55 -55.68 -15.65
N TYR A 714 -7.91 -54.48 -15.11
CA TYR A 714 -9.23 -53.78 -15.04
C TYR A 714 -9.93 -54.06 -13.68
N GLU A 715 -10.59 -53.19 -12.91
CA GLU A 715 -11.30 -51.90 -13.08
C GLU A 715 -11.59 -51.36 -11.65
N ASN A 716 -11.51 -50.06 -11.33
CA ASN A 716 -12.68 -49.18 -11.20
C ASN A 716 -12.25 -47.70 -10.96
N VAL A 717 -12.89 -46.80 -11.72
CA VAL A 717 -12.90 -45.30 -11.76
C VAL A 717 -14.34 -44.91 -11.25
N PRO A 718 -14.79 -43.65 -10.94
CA PRO A 718 -14.37 -42.36 -11.53
C PRO A 718 -14.41 -41.07 -10.66
N GLU A 719 -13.69 -40.03 -11.13
CA GLU A 719 -14.17 -38.65 -11.51
C GLU A 719 -14.11 -37.62 -10.35
N ASP A 720 -13.65 -36.36 -10.47
CA ASP A 720 -13.51 -35.37 -11.56
C ASP A 720 -12.24 -34.49 -11.33
N GLY A 721 -11.45 -34.13 -12.34
CA GLY A 721 -11.50 -32.82 -13.06
C GLY A 721 -10.57 -31.76 -12.41
N LEU A 722 -9.70 -30.98 -13.06
CA LEU A 722 -9.55 -30.55 -14.45
C LEU A 722 -8.16 -29.86 -14.63
N TYR A 723 -7.63 -29.97 -15.85
CA TYR A 723 -6.47 -29.38 -16.57
C TYR A 723 -5.84 -28.03 -16.10
N ASP A 724 -4.55 -27.71 -16.36
CA ASP A 724 -3.91 -27.63 -17.68
C ASP A 724 -2.35 -27.67 -17.66
N SER A 725 -1.75 -28.12 -18.78
CA SER A 725 -0.31 -28.21 -19.10
C SER A 725 0.03 -27.15 -20.19
N PRO A 726 1.10 -27.17 -21.04
CA PRO A 726 2.42 -27.80 -21.04
C PRO A 726 3.62 -26.89 -21.50
N TYR A 727 4.83 -27.45 -21.40
CA TYR A 727 6.05 -27.33 -22.25
C TYR A 727 6.59 -25.98 -22.74
N SER A 728 7.85 -25.74 -22.36
CA SER A 728 8.82 -24.90 -23.07
C SER A 728 9.53 -25.70 -24.18
N LEU A 729 9.46 -25.20 -25.41
CA LEU A 729 10.40 -25.49 -26.50
C LEU A 729 10.91 -24.14 -27.03
N SER A 730 12.22 -23.93 -26.96
CA SER A 730 12.91 -22.75 -27.47
C SER A 730 13.37 -22.99 -28.92
N GLY A 731 13.11 -22.02 -29.80
CA GLY A 731 13.55 -22.02 -31.19
C GLY A 731 13.57 -20.62 -31.81
N SER A 732 14.75 -19.99 -31.77
CA SER A 732 15.40 -19.17 -32.83
C SER A 732 14.73 -17.94 -33.51
N THR A 733 15.39 -16.77 -33.33
CA THR A 733 15.96 -15.85 -34.36
C THR A 733 15.17 -14.63 -34.95
N TYR A 734 15.94 -13.53 -35.12
CA TYR A 734 15.73 -12.18 -35.73
C TYR A 734 15.20 -11.11 -34.76
N GLY A 735 15.80 -9.92 -34.53
CA GLY A 735 16.89 -9.16 -35.16
C GLY A 735 16.40 -7.73 -35.45
N TYR A 736 17.01 -6.67 -34.88
CA TYR A 736 17.26 -5.32 -35.45
C TYR A 736 17.92 -4.37 -34.41
N GLY A 737 18.89 -3.56 -34.86
CA GLY A 737 19.70 -2.60 -34.08
C GLY A 737 18.93 -1.36 -33.59
N THR A 738 19.49 -0.50 -32.73
CA THR A 738 20.49 0.54 -33.10
C THR A 738 21.30 1.11 -31.91
N ASN A 739 22.60 1.35 -32.16
CA ASN A 739 23.53 2.39 -31.67
C ASN A 739 23.24 3.26 -30.42
N MET A 740 24.20 3.29 -29.47
CA MET A 740 25.04 4.48 -29.21
C MET A 740 26.31 4.16 -28.39
N ARG A 741 27.41 4.86 -28.72
CA ARG A 741 28.78 4.77 -28.20
C ARG A 741 28.96 5.50 -26.86
N ARG A 742 29.89 5.03 -26.02
CA ARG A 742 30.98 5.86 -25.43
C ARG A 742 32.16 5.01 -24.94
N HIS A 743 33.35 5.61 -25.05
CA HIS A 743 34.69 5.01 -25.02
C HIS A 743 35.43 5.24 -23.69
N TYR A 744 36.53 4.49 -23.53
CA TYR A 744 37.72 4.58 -22.63
C TYR A 744 37.77 3.43 -21.61
N GLY A 745 38.81 2.61 -21.49
CA GLY A 745 40.10 2.51 -22.15
C GLY A 745 41.02 1.56 -21.34
N ARG A 746 42.14 1.14 -21.97
CA ARG A 746 43.37 0.61 -21.34
C ARG A 746 43.57 -0.92 -21.26
N SER A 747 44.21 -1.45 -22.30
CA SER A 747 45.23 -2.53 -22.28
C SER A 747 46.32 -2.24 -21.24
N GLY A 748 46.99 -3.17 -20.56
CA GLY A 748 47.50 -4.48 -20.95
C GLY A 748 48.96 -4.55 -20.46
N HIS A 749 49.40 -5.73 -20.02
CA HIS A 749 50.74 -6.15 -19.54
C HIS A 749 51.03 -6.07 -18.03
N TYR A 750 51.23 -7.25 -17.42
CA TYR A 750 52.45 -7.56 -16.66
C TYR A 750 52.77 -9.06 -16.78
N GLU A 751 54.08 -9.33 -16.82
CA GLU A 751 54.79 -10.56 -17.17
C GLU A 751 54.60 -11.73 -16.21
N ALA A 752 54.83 -12.94 -16.74
CA ALA A 752 55.01 -14.18 -15.97
C ALA A 752 56.49 -14.57 -16.00
N GLU A 753 57.05 -14.86 -14.82
CA GLU A 753 58.38 -15.47 -14.64
C GLU A 753 58.38 -16.42 -13.42
N PRO A 754 59.32 -17.39 -13.34
CA PRO A 754 58.97 -18.80 -13.42
C PRO A 754 59.29 -19.58 -12.13
N VAL A 755 58.68 -20.76 -11.96
CA VAL A 755 59.09 -21.72 -10.90
C VAL A 755 59.39 -23.10 -11.48
N SER A 756 60.69 -23.34 -11.61
CA SER A 756 61.46 -24.54 -11.28
C SER A 756 60.86 -25.93 -11.48
N ASN A 757 61.52 -26.66 -12.39
CA ASN A 757 61.50 -28.11 -12.61
C ASN A 757 61.60 -28.93 -11.31
N ARG A 758 60.67 -29.88 -11.10
CA ARG A 758 60.94 -31.10 -10.33
C ARG A 758 60.26 -32.32 -10.97
N ASN A 759 61.10 -33.31 -11.25
CA ASN A 759 60.79 -34.61 -11.86
C ASN A 759 59.77 -35.42 -11.05
N GLY A 760 58.79 -36.02 -11.73
CA GLY A 760 57.87 -37.02 -11.17
C GLY A 760 57.51 -38.06 -12.23
N ILE A 761 57.83 -39.33 -11.95
CA ILE A 761 57.65 -40.50 -12.81
C ILE A 761 56.20 -41.02 -12.68
N THR A 762 55.58 -41.39 -13.80
CA THR A 762 54.26 -42.03 -13.87
C THR A 762 54.33 -43.55 -13.70
N ILE A 763 53.48 -44.12 -12.85
CA ILE A 763 53.10 -45.55 -12.87
C ILE A 763 51.57 -45.63 -12.74
N ASN A 764 50.91 -46.27 -13.72
CA ASN A 764 49.46 -46.52 -13.80
C ASN A 764 48.54 -45.29 -13.74
N GLY A 765 48.87 -44.23 -14.49
CA GLY A 765 47.85 -43.32 -15.04
C GLY A 765 47.14 -42.37 -14.07
N VAL A 766 47.67 -42.10 -12.87
CA VAL A 766 47.16 -41.04 -11.98
C VAL A 766 48.32 -40.19 -11.46
N SER A 767 48.24 -38.86 -11.64
CA SER A 767 49.13 -37.90 -10.99
C SER A 767 48.67 -37.66 -9.56
N VAL A 768 49.55 -37.88 -8.57
CA VAL A 768 49.32 -37.49 -7.17
C VAL A 768 50.22 -36.28 -6.86
N ARG A 769 49.66 -35.29 -6.15
CA ARG A 769 50.41 -34.14 -5.60
C ARG A 769 51.17 -34.53 -4.35
#